data_AF-K1PFB1-F1
#
_entry.id   AF-K1PFB1-F1
#
_cell.length_a   1.000
_cell.length_b   1.000
_cell.length_c   1.000
_cell.angle_alpha   90.00
_cell.angle_beta   90.00
_cell.angle_gamma   90.00
#
_symmetry.space_group_name_H-M   'P 1'
#
loop_
_entity.id
_entity.type
_entity.pdbx_description
1 polymer ?
#
loop_
_entity_poly.entity_id
_entity_poly.type
_entity_poly.pdbx_seq_one_letter_code
_entity_poly.pdbx_strand_id
1 'polypeptide(L)'
;MDPDVRKTLMELNRPRGKFRTQVLKKSQEKVRKNIKTTFGFSRVLKKIGENIPKCSCTRQLSRAFCTELFPFWGIMKKYSIRKYLLADFVAGLTVGIIHIPQGMAYGLLTNLPPVYGLYTSFFPVILYFFFGSSKKISIGTYAVTSLMVGAVVQEKADLYLRPHISTTTMAPSVAPPIINSTAETAYSIMTANTTEVPLISTTRHHPTAADLTDDELRVRVGLAMSVTFMAGLIQLFLGSFRFGGLASFMSDPLISGFTTGAAIHVFTSQVKYLFGVQVFSYHGAFKMIYFYRDFFAVLNQVNPVAAVGSVTTIFVLILIKEGINNNPTCMKNLPVPIPVELFVVIAGTVISHYTKINEKFDVEVVGHIPVGVPPPTLSHLGFIGDVVGDAIAVSFVAFATSYAMAKILAEKDKEEVNANQELVANGLCNVIGALFSSFCCSASLSRSLVQENSGGKTQVVGLVSSLLVFIVIAYIGPMFSSLPNCILACIVIVTLKGMFHQFHDMVFLWRLCKRDFAVWFVTFLATIILDAGLGLMVGVIFALYFVLRNTQRPYICAMGRVPGTNAYKDLKLSRTLIQIPGIKIFRFDCNLYFANAEQFRDRLYERTGLNPKKLKTKKQKALYKALLQRKREIELAEIEEAAALKKEKKQMKKRITIEEDVEKDDDDDKSLTEEQQNELQLENGEMQTRFSRAWVPPVHTVVLDFSVISYVDSVAVKILSQIIMDYKEVGIKIFLAGCREDVRKIIKKSEFYQTIDYNCLYFTIHEAVVIAQELNQQVGGPPLSPKDVLMVEEESREASARLAAISESEEKYPGDIPHLGASE
;
A
#
# COMPACT_ATOMS: atom_id res chain seq x y z
N MET A 1 34.67 -2.66 75.97
CA MET A 1 34.45 -2.41 74.53
C MET A 1 34.43 -0.91 74.31
N ASP A 2 35.28 -0.45 73.41
CA ASP A 2 35.58 0.96 73.18
C ASP A 2 34.34 1.74 72.68
N PRO A 3 33.97 2.89 73.28
CA PRO A 3 32.84 3.71 72.84
C PRO A 3 32.89 4.15 71.36
N ASP A 4 34.07 4.16 70.73
CA ASP A 4 34.22 4.49 69.31
C ASP A 4 33.72 3.40 68.35
N VAL A 5 33.70 2.13 68.78
CA VAL A 5 33.22 1.02 67.95
C VAL A 5 31.69 1.02 67.84
N ARG A 6 30.99 1.48 68.90
CA ARG A 6 29.51 1.57 68.90
C ARG A 6 29.00 2.74 68.05
N LYS A 7 29.78 3.82 67.94
CA LYS A 7 29.47 4.99 67.11
C LYS A 7 29.64 4.68 65.61
N THR A 8 30.66 3.91 65.27
CA THR A 8 30.97 3.52 63.89
C THR A 8 29.92 2.56 63.30
N LEU A 9 29.38 1.64 64.11
CA LEU A 9 28.30 0.73 63.69
C LEU A 9 26.94 1.44 63.51
N MET A 10 26.69 2.57 64.16
CA MET A 10 25.49 3.37 63.93
C MET A 10 25.59 4.27 62.69
N GLU A 11 26.79 4.66 62.25
CA GLU A 11 26.96 5.49 61.05
C GLU A 11 26.87 4.70 59.73
N LEU A 12 27.16 3.40 59.73
CA LEU A 12 27.04 2.56 58.52
C LEU A 12 25.59 2.25 58.11
N ASN A 13 24.60 2.45 58.99
CA ASN A 13 23.20 2.08 58.74
C ASN A 13 22.27 3.24 58.34
N ARG A 14 22.83 4.37 57.86
CA ARG A 14 22.03 5.51 57.38
C ARG A 14 21.97 5.55 55.85
N PRO A 15 20.77 5.50 55.21
CA PRO A 15 20.67 5.56 53.75
C PRO A 15 21.00 6.98 53.26
N ARG A 16 22.22 7.18 52.71
CA ARG A 16 22.65 8.45 52.08
C ARG A 16 22.06 8.62 50.67
N GLY A 17 20.73 8.71 50.60
CA GLY A 17 19.95 8.98 49.38
C GLY A 17 19.99 10.43 48.86
N LYS A 18 20.77 11.34 49.48
CA LYS A 18 20.79 12.78 49.14
C LYS A 18 21.99 13.25 48.31
N PHE A 19 23.12 12.53 48.32
CA PHE A 19 24.31 12.95 47.55
C PHE A 19 24.26 12.49 46.09
N ARG A 20 23.70 11.29 45.83
CA ARG A 20 23.56 10.73 44.49
C ARG A 20 22.53 11.49 43.64
N THR A 21 21.50 12.05 44.26
CA THR A 21 20.46 12.87 43.61
C THR A 21 20.96 14.26 43.20
N GLN A 22 21.88 14.89 43.94
CA GLN A 22 22.43 16.19 43.55
C GLN A 22 23.44 16.07 42.41
N VAL A 23 24.27 15.02 42.39
CA VAL A 23 25.21 14.76 41.29
C VAL A 23 24.47 14.35 40.01
N LEU A 24 23.41 13.53 40.12
CA LEU A 24 22.53 13.20 39.00
C LEU A 24 21.75 14.42 38.47
N LYS A 25 21.26 15.30 39.34
CA LYS A 25 20.59 16.55 38.91
C LYS A 25 21.53 17.50 38.18
N LYS A 26 22.76 17.70 38.67
CA LYS A 26 23.77 18.53 37.98
C LYS A 26 24.23 17.92 36.65
N SER A 27 24.36 16.60 36.57
CA SER A 27 24.68 15.90 35.32
C SER A 27 23.52 15.97 34.32
N GLN A 28 22.27 15.77 34.77
CA GLN A 28 21.09 15.91 33.92
C GLN A 28 20.83 17.35 33.47
N GLU A 29 21.12 18.38 34.29
CA GLU A 29 21.05 19.77 33.83
C GLU A 29 22.12 20.11 32.79
N LYS A 30 23.34 19.55 32.94
CA LYS A 30 24.43 19.77 31.97
C LYS A 30 24.15 19.05 30.65
N VAL A 31 23.59 17.84 30.69
CA VAL A 31 23.09 17.11 29.52
C VAL A 31 21.88 17.81 28.91
N ARG A 32 20.94 18.35 29.71
CA ARG A 32 19.77 19.10 29.22
C ARG A 32 20.15 20.45 28.61
N LYS A 33 21.20 21.11 29.11
CA LYS A 33 21.78 22.31 28.48
C LYS A 33 22.51 21.96 27.18
N ASN A 34 23.28 20.88 27.14
CA ASN A 34 23.99 20.43 25.93
C ASN A 34 23.05 19.89 24.84
N ILE A 35 21.94 19.25 25.20
CA ILE A 35 20.90 18.83 24.24
C ILE A 35 20.17 20.07 23.67
N LYS A 36 19.92 21.10 24.49
CA LYS A 36 19.32 22.37 24.03
C LYS A 36 20.23 23.19 23.12
N THR A 37 21.56 23.08 23.26
CA THR A 37 22.52 23.77 22.37
C THR A 37 22.87 22.96 21.12
N THR A 38 22.79 21.62 21.16
CA THR A 38 23.15 20.75 20.02
C THR A 38 21.97 20.47 19.08
N PHE A 39 20.74 20.41 19.60
CA PHE A 39 19.53 20.34 18.79
C PHE A 39 18.81 21.69 18.80
N GLY A 40 19.06 22.49 17.76
CA GLY A 40 18.38 23.75 17.48
C GLY A 40 16.90 23.58 17.11
N PHE A 41 16.13 22.79 17.86
CA PHE A 41 14.71 22.56 17.65
C PHE A 41 13.90 23.86 17.74
N SER A 42 14.36 24.83 18.54
CA SER A 42 13.75 26.17 18.62
C SER A 42 14.03 27.01 17.36
N ARG A 43 15.21 26.92 16.75
CA ARG A 43 15.47 27.57 15.44
C ARG A 43 14.69 26.89 14.33
N VAL A 44 14.55 25.57 14.36
CA VAL A 44 13.72 24.81 13.39
C VAL A 44 12.25 25.14 13.56
N LEU A 45 11.70 25.18 14.77
CA LEU A 45 10.32 25.61 15.05
C LEU A 45 10.07 27.08 14.67
N LYS A 46 11.05 27.96 14.85
CA LYS A 46 10.93 29.37 14.45
C LYS A 46 11.01 29.54 12.93
N LYS A 47 11.86 28.76 12.26
CA LYS A 47 12.02 28.74 10.79
C LYS A 47 10.88 27.97 10.08
N ILE A 48 10.22 27.04 10.79
CA ILE A 48 8.93 26.47 10.41
C ILE A 48 7.83 27.49 10.68
N GLY A 49 7.83 28.20 11.82
CA GLY A 49 6.87 29.27 12.14
C GLY A 49 6.91 30.46 11.17
N GLU A 50 8.08 30.79 10.62
CA GLU A 50 8.27 31.84 9.61
C GLU A 50 7.94 31.37 8.18
N ASN A 51 7.93 30.05 7.92
CA ASN A 51 7.55 29.44 6.62
C ASN A 51 6.17 28.78 6.62
N ILE A 52 5.46 28.74 7.75
CA ILE A 52 4.03 28.45 7.76
C ILE A 52 3.38 29.68 7.15
N PRO A 53 2.72 29.58 5.98
CA PRO A 53 1.96 30.71 5.46
C PRO A 53 1.03 31.15 6.58
N LYS A 54 1.10 32.42 6.99
CA LYS A 54 0.09 32.99 7.90
C LYS A 54 -1.25 32.59 7.33
N CYS A 55 -1.96 31.67 7.99
CA CYS A 55 -3.27 31.20 7.55
C CYS A 55 -4.24 32.37 7.69
N SER A 56 -4.19 33.30 6.75
CA SER A 56 -5.23 34.27 6.53
C SER A 56 -6.40 33.46 5.99
N CYS A 57 -7.31 33.09 6.89
CA CYS A 57 -8.61 32.54 6.52
C CYS A 57 -9.36 33.60 5.71
N THR A 58 -9.03 33.68 4.42
CA THR A 58 -9.75 34.51 3.47
C THR A 58 -11.16 33.96 3.40
N ARG A 59 -12.18 34.82 3.40
CA ARG A 59 -13.60 34.42 3.33
C ARG A 59 -13.90 33.44 2.18
N GLN A 60 -13.09 33.44 1.12
CA GLN A 60 -13.14 32.50 0.02
C GLN A 60 -12.65 31.08 0.40
N LEU A 61 -11.58 30.97 1.19
CA LEU A 61 -11.04 29.69 1.64
C LEU A 61 -11.97 29.01 2.64
N SER A 62 -12.57 29.77 3.57
CA SER A 62 -13.56 29.22 4.49
C SER A 62 -14.84 28.78 3.77
N ARG A 63 -15.28 29.54 2.75
CA ARG A 63 -16.41 29.15 1.90
C ARG A 63 -16.08 27.88 1.10
N ALA A 64 -14.89 27.78 0.52
CA ALA A 64 -14.43 26.60 -0.22
C ALA A 64 -14.37 25.36 0.68
N PHE A 65 -13.81 25.49 1.89
CA PHE A 65 -13.77 24.43 2.89
C PHE A 65 -15.18 23.98 3.30
N CYS A 66 -16.10 24.91 3.55
CA CYS A 66 -17.48 24.55 3.88
C CYS A 66 -18.19 23.83 2.73
N THR A 67 -17.94 24.22 1.48
CA THR A 67 -18.51 23.52 0.31
C THR A 67 -17.87 22.17 0.05
N GLU A 68 -16.61 21.96 0.44
CA GLU A 68 -15.95 20.66 0.38
C GLU A 68 -16.48 19.74 1.48
N LEU A 69 -16.57 20.24 2.72
CA LEU A 69 -17.06 19.48 3.88
C LEU A 69 -18.54 19.10 3.79
N PHE A 70 -19.36 19.94 3.15
CA PHE A 70 -20.80 19.73 2.96
C PHE A 70 -21.19 19.66 1.47
N PRO A 71 -20.86 18.56 0.76
CA PRO A 71 -21.19 18.41 -0.66
C PRO A 71 -22.70 18.48 -0.95
N PHE A 72 -23.54 18.18 0.06
CA PHE A 72 -25.00 18.20 -0.05
C PHE A 72 -25.52 19.53 -0.65
N TRP A 73 -24.88 20.67 -0.32
CA TRP A 73 -25.31 21.97 -0.81
C TRP A 73 -25.15 22.09 -2.33
N GLY A 74 -24.09 21.51 -2.89
CA GLY A 74 -23.86 21.46 -4.34
C GLY A 74 -24.85 20.55 -5.04
N ILE A 75 -25.20 19.41 -4.42
CA ILE A 75 -26.16 18.43 -4.94
C ILE A 75 -27.58 19.02 -4.92
N MET A 76 -27.99 19.60 -3.79
CA MET A 76 -29.33 20.17 -3.61
C MET A 76 -29.59 21.39 -4.52
N LYS A 77 -28.57 22.21 -4.81
CA LYS A 77 -28.70 23.31 -5.77
C LYS A 77 -29.01 22.86 -7.19
N LYS A 78 -28.53 21.69 -7.59
CA LYS A 78 -28.78 21.10 -8.91
C LYS A 78 -30.01 20.18 -8.91
N TYR A 79 -30.73 20.10 -7.78
CA TYR A 79 -31.82 19.16 -7.60
C TYR A 79 -33.10 19.63 -8.31
N SER A 80 -33.53 18.89 -9.32
CA SER A 80 -34.79 19.10 -10.01
C SER A 80 -35.91 18.28 -9.35
N ILE A 81 -36.71 18.94 -8.50
CA ILE A 81 -37.82 18.31 -7.75
C ILE A 81 -38.76 17.54 -8.69
N ARG A 82 -39.18 18.14 -9.82
CA ARG A 82 -40.12 17.51 -10.75
C ARG A 82 -39.57 16.25 -11.44
N LYS A 83 -38.24 16.11 -11.55
CA LYS A 83 -37.60 15.02 -12.29
C LYS A 83 -37.11 13.90 -11.37
N TYR A 84 -36.59 14.26 -10.20
CA TYR A 84 -35.87 13.32 -9.34
C TYR A 84 -36.66 12.89 -8.10
N LEU A 85 -37.62 13.69 -7.61
CA LEU A 85 -38.29 13.41 -6.34
C LEU A 85 -38.99 12.05 -6.33
N LEU A 86 -39.76 11.72 -7.38
CA LEU A 86 -40.47 10.46 -7.45
C LEU A 86 -39.52 9.26 -7.50
N ALA A 87 -38.48 9.34 -8.34
CA ALA A 87 -37.50 8.27 -8.50
C ALA A 87 -36.67 8.06 -7.22
N ASP A 88 -36.23 9.15 -6.58
CA ASP A 88 -35.48 9.08 -5.31
C ASP A 88 -36.36 8.60 -4.15
N PHE A 89 -37.65 8.96 -4.13
CA PHE A 89 -38.59 8.50 -3.11
C PHE A 89 -38.85 7.00 -3.23
N VAL A 90 -39.13 6.51 -4.45
CA VAL A 90 -39.34 5.07 -4.71
C VAL A 90 -38.06 4.28 -4.39
N ALA A 91 -36.91 4.72 -4.89
CA ALA A 91 -35.64 4.08 -4.56
C ALA A 91 -35.34 4.13 -3.04
N GLY A 92 -35.68 5.23 -2.36
CA GLY A 92 -35.51 5.40 -0.92
C GLY A 92 -36.34 4.43 -0.10
N LEU A 93 -37.60 4.23 -0.48
CA LEU A 93 -38.46 3.22 0.12
C LEU A 93 -37.89 1.81 -0.11
N THR A 94 -37.51 1.46 -1.33
CA THR A 94 -36.95 0.14 -1.65
C THR A 94 -35.66 -0.14 -0.86
N VAL A 95 -34.75 0.84 -0.80
CA VAL A 95 -33.49 0.72 -0.04
C VAL A 95 -33.75 0.65 1.47
N GLY A 96 -34.66 1.48 2.00
CA GLY A 96 -35.07 1.43 3.41
C GLY A 96 -35.68 0.09 3.81
N ILE A 97 -36.50 -0.49 2.94
CA ILE A 97 -37.06 -1.83 3.15
C ILE A 97 -35.95 -2.88 3.25
N ILE A 98 -34.90 -2.79 2.42
CA ILE A 98 -33.75 -3.71 2.47
C ILE A 98 -32.88 -3.47 3.72
N HIS A 99 -32.77 -2.23 4.20
CA HIS A 99 -32.01 -1.88 5.39
C HIS A 99 -32.51 -2.59 6.66
N ILE A 100 -33.81 -2.81 6.80
CA ILE A 100 -34.40 -3.40 8.01
C ILE A 100 -33.88 -4.83 8.27
N PRO A 101 -34.11 -5.82 7.39
CA PRO A 101 -33.65 -7.19 7.60
C PRO A 101 -32.13 -7.30 7.58
N GLN A 102 -31.44 -6.62 6.65
CA GLN A 102 -29.98 -6.66 6.58
C GLN A 102 -29.32 -6.00 7.79
N GLY A 103 -29.87 -4.89 8.27
CA GLY A 103 -29.44 -4.23 9.50
C GLY A 103 -29.50 -5.18 10.68
N MET A 104 -30.66 -5.79 10.92
CA MET A 104 -30.85 -6.77 11.99
C MET A 104 -29.87 -7.95 11.90
N ALA A 105 -29.73 -8.55 10.72
CA ALA A 105 -28.86 -9.71 10.53
C ALA A 105 -27.37 -9.36 10.72
N TYR A 106 -26.94 -8.19 10.26
CA TYR A 106 -25.56 -7.72 10.45
C TYR A 106 -25.31 -7.24 11.89
N GLY A 107 -26.34 -6.83 12.64
CA GLY A 107 -26.25 -6.66 14.09
C GLY A 107 -25.83 -7.96 14.79
N LEU A 108 -26.47 -9.09 14.44
CA LEU A 108 -26.10 -10.40 14.99
C LEU A 108 -24.65 -10.80 14.65
N LEU A 109 -24.15 -10.43 13.46
CA LEU A 109 -22.74 -10.64 13.09
C LEU A 109 -21.74 -9.91 13.99
N THR A 110 -22.15 -8.79 14.61
CA THR A 110 -21.31 -8.05 15.57
C THR A 110 -21.34 -8.67 16.98
N ASN A 111 -22.06 -9.77 17.17
CA ASN A 111 -22.38 -10.34 18.49
C ASN A 111 -23.12 -9.34 19.40
N LEU A 112 -23.97 -8.49 18.79
CA LEU A 112 -24.85 -7.55 19.46
C LEU A 112 -26.33 -7.85 19.11
N PRO A 113 -27.28 -7.40 19.93
CA PRO A 113 -28.69 -7.47 19.59
C PRO A 113 -29.01 -6.78 18.24
N PRO A 114 -29.99 -7.28 17.47
CA PRO A 114 -30.33 -6.75 16.14
C PRO A 114 -30.63 -5.25 16.07
N VAL A 115 -31.07 -4.65 17.17
CA VAL A 115 -31.39 -3.22 17.26
C VAL A 115 -30.21 -2.31 16.92
N TYR A 116 -28.99 -2.70 17.30
CA TYR A 116 -27.78 -1.92 16.99
C TYR A 116 -27.49 -1.87 15.48
N GLY A 117 -27.94 -2.90 14.75
CA GLY A 117 -27.92 -2.92 13.30
C GLY A 117 -28.95 -1.98 12.64
N LEU A 118 -30.10 -1.78 13.29
CA LEU A 118 -31.08 -0.77 12.88
C LEU A 118 -30.56 0.65 13.15
N TYR A 119 -29.93 0.90 14.30
CA TYR A 119 -29.28 2.19 14.59
C TYR A 119 -28.22 2.54 13.55
N THR A 120 -27.39 1.55 13.18
CA THR A 120 -26.35 1.70 12.16
C THR A 120 -26.93 1.88 10.74
N SER A 121 -28.16 1.42 10.50
CA SER A 121 -28.91 1.65 9.26
C SER A 121 -29.70 2.97 9.27
N PHE A 122 -29.70 3.69 10.39
CA PHE A 122 -30.37 4.99 10.54
C PHE A 122 -29.35 6.14 10.58
N PHE A 123 -28.48 6.17 11.60
CA PHE A 123 -27.61 7.32 11.89
C PHE A 123 -26.54 7.56 10.82
N PRO A 124 -25.68 6.60 10.45
CA PRO A 124 -24.73 6.80 9.35
C PRO A 124 -25.36 7.22 8.02
N VAL A 125 -26.59 6.76 7.74
CA VAL A 125 -27.28 7.05 6.47
C VAL A 125 -27.70 8.51 6.39
N ILE A 126 -28.29 9.04 7.47
CA ILE A 126 -28.63 10.47 7.54
C ILE A 126 -27.38 11.36 7.60
N LEU A 127 -26.32 10.92 8.27
CA LEU A 127 -25.05 11.68 8.31
C LEU A 127 -24.38 11.72 6.93
N TYR A 128 -24.43 10.62 6.19
CA TYR A 128 -23.85 10.57 4.84
C TYR A 128 -24.55 11.50 3.86
N PHE A 129 -25.85 11.77 4.03
CA PHE A 129 -26.54 12.79 3.24
C PHE A 129 -25.89 14.18 3.36
N PHE A 130 -25.33 14.54 4.52
CA PHE A 130 -24.69 15.84 4.72
C PHE A 130 -23.23 15.88 4.25
N PHE A 131 -22.46 14.81 4.52
CA PHE A 131 -21.00 14.81 4.34
C PHE A 131 -20.53 14.05 3.10
N GLY A 132 -21.32 13.11 2.59
CA GLY A 132 -20.96 12.26 1.46
C GLY A 132 -20.88 13.03 0.15
N SER A 133 -19.94 12.67 -0.73
CA SER A 133 -19.83 13.27 -2.06
C SER A 133 -20.50 12.45 -3.15
N SER A 134 -20.64 11.13 -2.93
CA SER A 134 -21.18 10.20 -3.90
C SER A 134 -22.71 10.14 -3.85
N LYS A 135 -23.36 10.25 -5.01
CA LYS A 135 -24.82 10.45 -5.09
C LYS A 135 -25.65 9.18 -4.93
N LYS A 136 -25.12 8.05 -5.39
CA LYS A 136 -25.87 6.79 -5.56
C LYS A 136 -25.48 5.67 -4.60
N ILE A 137 -24.48 5.91 -3.74
CA ILE A 137 -24.05 4.87 -2.80
C ILE A 137 -25.03 4.78 -1.62
N SER A 138 -25.26 3.57 -1.14
CA SER A 138 -26.03 3.28 0.07
C SER A 138 -25.09 2.88 1.22
N ILE A 139 -24.76 3.87 2.05
CA ILE A 139 -24.07 3.68 3.34
C ILE A 139 -24.98 2.96 4.33
N GLY A 140 -24.39 2.19 5.25
CA GLY A 140 -25.07 1.63 6.41
C GLY A 140 -24.32 0.41 6.93
N THR A 141 -25.04 -0.59 7.41
CA THR A 141 -24.43 -1.87 7.81
C THR A 141 -23.84 -2.60 6.60
N TYR A 142 -22.70 -3.27 6.79
CA TYR A 142 -22.03 -4.08 5.77
C TYR A 142 -21.44 -5.34 6.41
N ALA A 143 -21.56 -6.49 5.72
CA ALA A 143 -21.26 -7.80 6.30
C ALA A 143 -19.81 -7.91 6.82
N VAL A 144 -18.84 -7.43 6.04
CA VAL A 144 -17.42 -7.54 6.39
C VAL A 144 -17.05 -6.65 7.58
N THR A 145 -17.48 -5.39 7.59
CA THR A 145 -17.19 -4.50 8.74
C THR A 145 -17.89 -4.98 10.01
N SER A 146 -19.10 -5.54 9.89
CA SER A 146 -19.84 -6.14 11.01
C SER A 146 -19.10 -7.35 11.59
N LEU A 147 -18.59 -8.24 10.73
CA LEU A 147 -17.79 -9.39 11.14
C LEU A 147 -16.49 -8.95 11.84
N MET A 148 -15.80 -7.94 11.30
CA MET A 148 -14.56 -7.43 11.92
C MET A 148 -14.82 -6.81 13.29
N VAL A 149 -15.88 -6.00 13.43
CA VAL A 149 -16.28 -5.47 14.75
C VAL A 149 -16.66 -6.61 15.69
N GLY A 150 -17.42 -7.60 15.21
CA GLY A 150 -17.83 -8.77 16.01
C GLY A 150 -16.66 -9.61 16.52
N ALA A 151 -15.60 -9.77 15.71
CA ALA A 151 -14.38 -10.45 16.11
C ALA A 151 -13.68 -9.73 17.28
N VAL A 152 -13.57 -8.40 17.22
CA VAL A 152 -12.97 -7.59 18.30
C VAL A 152 -13.84 -7.63 19.55
N VAL A 153 -15.15 -7.47 19.40
CA VAL A 153 -16.11 -7.53 20.52
C VAL A 153 -15.95 -8.85 21.25
N GLN A 154 -15.93 -9.96 20.52
CA GLN A 154 -15.88 -11.27 21.15
C GLN A 154 -14.49 -11.56 21.74
N GLU A 155 -13.39 -11.24 21.06
CA GLU A 155 -12.03 -11.41 21.61
C GLU A 155 -11.82 -10.62 22.91
N LYS A 156 -12.21 -9.34 22.91
CA LYS A 156 -11.97 -8.45 24.06
C LYS A 156 -13.00 -8.67 25.18
N ALA A 157 -14.26 -8.97 24.86
CA ALA A 157 -15.27 -9.26 25.88
C ALA A 157 -14.86 -10.45 26.75
N ASP A 158 -14.31 -11.51 26.15
CA ASP A 158 -13.81 -12.67 26.89
C ASP A 158 -12.66 -12.34 27.86
N LEU A 159 -11.94 -11.22 27.66
CA LEU A 159 -10.91 -10.74 28.58
C LEU A 159 -11.52 -9.97 29.77
N TYR A 160 -12.52 -9.12 29.49
CA TYR A 160 -13.16 -8.26 30.48
C TYR A 160 -14.18 -9.00 31.36
N LEU A 161 -14.81 -10.05 30.84
CA LEU A 161 -15.87 -10.80 31.52
C LEU A 161 -15.36 -12.02 32.30
N ARG A 162 -14.06 -12.34 32.20
CA ARG A 162 -13.48 -13.37 33.06
C ARG A 162 -13.45 -12.87 34.50
N PRO A 163 -13.94 -13.64 35.48
CA PRO A 163 -13.70 -13.31 36.87
C PRO A 163 -12.19 -13.33 37.09
N HIS A 164 -11.60 -12.17 37.41
CA HIS A 164 -10.24 -12.12 37.91
C HIS A 164 -10.19 -13.01 39.16
N ILE A 165 -9.61 -14.22 39.03
CA ILE A 165 -9.04 -14.92 40.17
C ILE A 165 -7.89 -14.03 40.63
N SER A 166 -8.23 -13.07 41.47
CA SER A 166 -7.26 -12.30 42.21
C SER A 166 -6.59 -13.32 43.13
N THR A 167 -5.41 -13.77 42.74
CA THR A 167 -4.41 -14.31 43.67
C THR A 167 -4.08 -13.18 44.64
N THR A 168 -4.97 -13.00 45.62
CA THR A 168 -4.69 -12.15 46.77
C THR A 168 -3.60 -12.87 47.51
N THR A 169 -2.36 -12.44 47.26
CA THR A 169 -1.24 -12.72 48.15
C THR A 169 -1.69 -12.28 49.53
N MET A 170 -1.84 -13.26 50.43
CA MET A 170 -2.10 -13.07 51.84
C MET A 170 -1.15 -12.01 52.40
N ALA A 171 -1.69 -10.83 52.72
CA ALA A 171 -1.09 -9.90 53.65
C ALA A 171 -2.05 -9.79 54.84
N PRO A 172 -1.62 -10.11 56.07
CA PRO A 172 -2.50 -10.07 57.24
C PRO A 172 -2.69 -8.60 57.63
N SER A 173 -3.87 -8.04 57.38
CA SER A 173 -4.24 -6.75 57.95
C SER A 173 -5.26 -6.95 59.06
N VAL A 174 -4.77 -6.73 60.27
CA VAL A 174 -5.47 -6.69 61.54
C VAL A 174 -6.50 -5.55 61.55
N ALA A 175 -7.78 -5.89 61.67
CA ALA A 175 -8.81 -5.09 62.37
C ALA A 175 -10.09 -5.94 62.53
N PRO A 176 -10.65 -6.08 63.75
CA PRO A 176 -11.90 -6.81 63.94
C PRO A 176 -13.10 -5.96 63.48
N PRO A 177 -14.13 -6.57 62.85
CA PRO A 177 -15.37 -5.86 62.56
C PRO A 177 -16.22 -5.76 63.83
N ILE A 178 -16.73 -4.55 64.09
CA ILE A 178 -17.77 -4.31 65.08
C ILE A 178 -19.06 -4.95 64.56
N ILE A 179 -19.50 -6.00 65.26
CA ILE A 179 -20.74 -6.73 65.04
C ILE A 179 -21.86 -5.91 65.69
N ASN A 180 -22.77 -5.35 64.90
CA ASN A 180 -24.12 -5.04 65.37
C ASN A 180 -25.07 -6.06 64.74
N SER A 181 -25.64 -6.90 65.61
CA SER A 181 -26.64 -7.90 65.27
C SER A 181 -28.02 -7.24 65.10
N THR A 182 -28.79 -7.78 64.17
CA THR A 182 -30.18 -8.17 64.46
C THR A 182 -30.35 -9.60 63.95
N ALA A 183 -30.64 -10.48 64.90
CA ALA A 183 -30.68 -11.92 64.74
C ALA A 183 -32.04 -12.34 64.19
N GLU A 184 -32.08 -12.78 62.92
CA GLU A 184 -33.20 -13.56 62.39
C GLU A 184 -32.79 -14.57 61.30
N THR A 185 -31.51 -14.93 61.21
CA THR A 185 -31.05 -15.90 60.17
C THR A 185 -30.01 -16.89 60.68
N ALA A 186 -30.03 -17.20 61.97
CA ALA A 186 -29.06 -18.10 62.61
C ALA A 186 -29.52 -19.57 62.70
N TYR A 187 -30.54 -20.00 61.94
CA TYR A 187 -31.04 -21.38 61.99
C TYR A 187 -30.97 -22.16 60.66
N SER A 188 -30.11 -21.75 59.72
CA SER A 188 -29.89 -22.52 58.48
C SER A 188 -28.42 -22.75 58.11
N ILE A 189 -27.46 -22.50 59.02
CA ILE A 189 -26.02 -22.60 58.73
C ILE A 189 -25.32 -23.80 59.43
N MET A 190 -26.06 -24.73 60.04
CA MET A 190 -25.44 -25.87 60.75
C MET A 190 -25.71 -27.28 60.20
N THR A 191 -26.28 -27.41 58.99
CA THR A 191 -26.46 -28.73 58.35
C THR A 191 -26.38 -28.64 56.83
N ALA A 192 -25.16 -28.44 56.30
CA ALA A 192 -24.79 -28.86 54.94
C ALA A 192 -23.27 -28.93 54.82
N ASN A 193 -22.65 -29.82 55.59
CA ASN A 193 -21.29 -30.29 55.36
C ASN A 193 -21.40 -31.73 54.86
N THR A 194 -21.89 -31.88 53.63
CA THR A 194 -21.79 -33.12 52.86
C THR A 194 -21.20 -32.78 51.50
N THR A 195 -20.16 -33.52 51.18
CA THR A 195 -19.39 -33.49 49.95
C THR A 195 -20.29 -33.65 48.72
N GLU A 196 -20.66 -32.54 48.10
CA GLU A 196 -20.89 -32.50 46.66
C GLU A 196 -19.75 -31.69 46.06
N VAL A 197 -18.80 -32.42 45.49
CA VAL A 197 -17.93 -31.89 44.45
C VAL A 197 -18.88 -31.25 43.42
N PRO A 198 -18.81 -29.93 43.15
CA PRO A 198 -19.59 -29.39 42.06
C PRO A 198 -19.07 -30.08 40.81
N LEU A 199 -19.92 -30.94 40.24
CA LEU A 199 -19.72 -31.51 38.94
C LEU A 199 -19.43 -30.31 38.03
N ILE A 200 -18.17 -30.17 37.60
CA ILE A 200 -17.82 -29.24 36.54
C ILE A 200 -18.59 -29.77 35.34
N SER A 201 -19.79 -29.22 35.12
CA SER A 201 -20.48 -29.35 33.85
C SER A 201 -19.56 -28.74 32.81
N THR A 202 -18.88 -29.61 32.07
CA THR A 202 -18.02 -29.30 30.94
C THR A 202 -18.82 -28.84 29.71
N THR A 203 -20.05 -28.38 29.88
CA THR A 203 -20.85 -27.66 28.90
C THR A 203 -20.91 -26.18 29.26
N ARG A 204 -19.85 -25.44 28.93
CA ARG A 204 -19.88 -23.97 28.95
C ARG A 204 -20.79 -23.50 27.81
N HIS A 205 -22.05 -23.20 28.12
CA HIS A 205 -22.93 -22.43 27.25
C HIS A 205 -22.36 -21.01 27.10
N HIS A 206 -22.10 -20.57 25.86
CA HIS A 206 -21.99 -19.14 25.57
C HIS A 206 -23.41 -18.60 25.42
N PRO A 207 -23.77 -17.49 26.10
CA PRO A 207 -25.10 -16.92 25.98
C PRO A 207 -25.34 -16.42 24.55
N THR A 208 -26.50 -16.76 24.01
CA THR A 208 -27.06 -16.18 22.79
C THR A 208 -27.31 -14.68 23.00
N ALA A 209 -27.44 -13.88 21.93
CA ALA A 209 -27.62 -12.41 22.07
C ALA A 209 -28.85 -12.01 22.92
N ALA A 210 -29.80 -12.94 23.10
CA ALA A 210 -30.98 -12.81 23.94
C ALA A 210 -30.74 -13.15 25.43
N ASP A 211 -29.65 -13.85 25.78
CA ASP A 211 -29.34 -14.34 27.15
C ASP A 211 -28.23 -13.54 27.85
N LEU A 212 -27.79 -12.42 27.25
CA LEU A 212 -26.73 -11.57 27.79
C LEU A 212 -27.22 -10.87 29.06
N THR A 213 -26.44 -10.95 30.14
CA THR A 213 -26.67 -10.09 31.31
C THR A 213 -26.50 -8.62 30.92
N ASP A 214 -27.22 -7.70 31.56
CA ASP A 214 -27.17 -6.27 31.25
C ASP A 214 -25.73 -5.71 31.29
N ASP A 215 -24.89 -6.22 32.19
CA ASP A 215 -23.49 -5.83 32.30
C ASP A 215 -22.63 -6.38 31.15
N GLU A 216 -22.87 -7.63 30.73
CA GLU A 216 -22.20 -8.20 29.57
C GLU A 216 -22.55 -7.43 28.28
N LEU A 217 -23.82 -7.09 28.11
CA LEU A 217 -24.29 -6.31 26.97
C LEU A 217 -23.63 -4.93 26.94
N ARG A 218 -23.52 -4.25 28.09
CA ARG A 218 -22.84 -2.95 28.20
C ARG A 218 -21.38 -3.00 27.76
N VAL A 219 -20.65 -4.05 28.15
CA VAL A 219 -19.25 -4.24 27.76
C VAL A 219 -19.14 -4.47 26.25
N ARG A 220 -19.94 -5.38 25.68
CA ARG A 220 -19.93 -5.69 24.24
C ARG A 220 -20.27 -4.47 23.38
N VAL A 221 -21.30 -3.71 23.76
CA VAL A 221 -21.69 -2.46 23.10
C VAL A 221 -20.56 -1.43 23.22
N GLY A 222 -20.00 -1.26 24.43
CA GLY A 222 -18.87 -0.35 24.66
C GLY A 222 -17.68 -0.64 23.75
N LEU A 223 -17.28 -1.91 23.62
CA LEU A 223 -16.20 -2.35 22.72
C LEU A 223 -16.51 -2.05 21.25
N ALA A 224 -17.71 -2.39 20.77
CA ALA A 224 -18.12 -2.13 19.39
C ALA A 224 -18.08 -0.64 19.05
N MET A 225 -18.59 0.21 19.94
CA MET A 225 -18.58 1.67 19.76
C MET A 225 -17.17 2.24 19.87
N SER A 226 -16.29 1.67 20.71
CA SER A 226 -14.88 2.06 20.83
C SER A 226 -14.09 1.83 19.55
N VAL A 227 -14.23 0.63 18.96
CA VAL A 227 -13.60 0.30 17.68
C VAL A 227 -14.10 1.24 16.58
N THR A 228 -15.41 1.48 16.54
CA THR A 228 -16.04 2.32 15.51
C THR A 228 -15.63 3.78 15.63
N PHE A 229 -15.64 4.32 16.85
CA PHE A 229 -15.21 5.68 17.14
C PHE A 229 -13.73 5.88 16.77
N MET A 230 -12.86 4.97 17.18
CA MET A 230 -11.44 5.02 16.85
C MET A 230 -11.20 4.88 15.34
N ALA A 231 -11.89 3.95 14.67
CA ALA A 231 -11.79 3.79 13.23
C ALA A 231 -12.21 5.08 12.49
N GLY A 232 -13.27 5.74 12.97
CA GLY A 232 -13.69 7.04 12.46
C GLY A 232 -12.65 8.15 12.69
N LEU A 233 -12.04 8.22 13.88
CA LEU A 233 -10.95 9.17 14.16
C LEU A 233 -9.73 8.94 13.26
N ILE A 234 -9.37 7.68 13.00
CA ILE A 234 -8.29 7.33 12.07
C ILE A 234 -8.64 7.78 10.64
N GLN A 235 -9.87 7.55 10.19
CA GLN A 235 -10.35 8.04 8.89
C GLN A 235 -10.30 9.57 8.80
N LEU A 236 -10.78 10.29 9.82
CA LEU A 236 -10.71 11.76 9.86
C LEU A 236 -9.27 12.27 9.86
N PHE A 237 -8.38 11.62 10.61
CA PHE A 237 -6.95 11.93 10.61
C PHE A 237 -6.36 11.76 9.21
N LEU A 238 -6.55 10.60 8.59
CA LEU A 238 -6.05 10.34 7.23
C LEU A 238 -6.66 11.30 6.20
N GLY A 239 -7.96 11.62 6.30
CA GLY A 239 -8.65 12.59 5.44
C GLY A 239 -8.12 14.00 5.59
N SER A 240 -7.83 14.44 6.81
CA SER A 240 -7.29 15.79 7.11
C SER A 240 -5.91 16.02 6.48
N PHE A 241 -5.09 14.97 6.38
CA PHE A 241 -3.78 15.02 5.71
C PHE A 241 -3.86 14.70 4.20
N ARG A 242 -5.07 14.57 3.64
CA ARG A 242 -5.32 14.22 2.23
C ARG A 242 -4.68 12.87 1.81
N PHE A 243 -4.69 11.89 2.72
CA PHE A 243 -4.24 10.52 2.43
C PHE A 243 -5.28 9.67 1.65
N GLY A 244 -6.32 10.26 1.06
CA GLY A 244 -7.27 9.56 0.20
C GLY A 244 -6.60 8.88 -1.01
N GLY A 245 -5.43 9.35 -1.43
CA GLY A 245 -4.58 8.66 -2.40
C GLY A 245 -4.13 7.27 -1.94
N LEU A 246 -4.15 6.96 -0.64
CA LEU A 246 -3.84 5.64 -0.11
C LEU A 246 -4.83 4.58 -0.60
N ALA A 247 -6.06 4.98 -0.94
CA ALA A 247 -7.05 4.12 -1.58
C ALA A 247 -6.57 3.55 -2.92
N SER A 248 -5.74 4.30 -3.66
CA SER A 248 -5.22 3.86 -4.95
C SER A 248 -4.27 2.65 -4.86
N PHE A 249 -3.71 2.39 -3.67
CA PHE A 249 -2.87 1.21 -3.45
C PHE A 249 -3.68 -0.06 -3.16
N MET A 250 -4.99 0.05 -2.91
CA MET A 250 -5.88 -1.10 -2.80
C MET A 250 -6.37 -1.47 -4.20
N SER A 251 -5.60 -2.32 -4.87
CA SER A 251 -5.91 -2.78 -6.22
C SER A 251 -7.19 -3.62 -6.24
N ASP A 252 -7.91 -3.63 -7.37
CA ASP A 252 -9.12 -4.42 -7.53
C ASP A 252 -8.91 -5.93 -7.22
N PRO A 253 -7.79 -6.57 -7.62
CA PRO A 253 -7.47 -7.95 -7.22
C PRO A 253 -7.34 -8.15 -5.71
N LEU A 254 -6.78 -7.17 -4.99
CA LEU A 254 -6.64 -7.24 -3.54
C LEU A 254 -8.02 -7.16 -2.86
N ILE A 255 -8.86 -6.20 -3.28
CA ILE A 255 -10.20 -6.04 -2.73
C ILE A 255 -11.05 -7.28 -3.03
N SER A 256 -11.05 -7.76 -4.27
CA SER A 256 -11.78 -8.97 -4.70
C SER A 256 -11.36 -10.21 -3.91
N GLY A 257 -10.05 -10.45 -3.76
CA GLY A 257 -9.53 -11.58 -2.98
C GLY A 257 -9.91 -11.51 -1.49
N PHE A 258 -9.82 -10.31 -0.91
CA PHE A 258 -10.23 -10.05 0.47
C PHE A 258 -11.73 -10.23 0.68
N THR A 259 -12.59 -9.64 -0.16
CA THR A 259 -14.05 -9.73 0.00
C THR A 259 -14.56 -11.14 -0.22
N THR A 260 -13.96 -11.91 -1.13
CA THR A 260 -14.28 -13.34 -1.32
C THR A 260 -13.93 -14.16 -0.07
N GLY A 261 -12.74 -13.94 0.52
CA GLY A 261 -12.35 -14.61 1.77
C GLY A 261 -13.21 -14.19 2.96
N ALA A 262 -13.57 -12.91 3.05
CA ALA A 262 -14.46 -12.39 4.07
C ALA A 262 -15.91 -12.90 3.91
N ALA A 263 -16.36 -13.16 2.68
CA ALA A 263 -17.65 -13.81 2.44
C ALA A 263 -17.69 -15.24 2.99
N ILE A 264 -16.56 -15.98 2.96
CA ILE A 264 -16.45 -17.30 3.62
C ILE A 264 -16.55 -17.13 5.15
N HIS A 265 -15.78 -16.21 5.74
CA HIS A 265 -16.11 -15.43 6.97
C HIS A 265 -17.58 -15.47 7.37
N VAL A 266 -18.33 -14.65 6.65
CA VAL A 266 -19.71 -14.38 6.96
C VAL A 266 -20.53 -15.67 6.79
N PHE A 267 -20.35 -16.44 5.71
CA PHE A 267 -21.07 -17.69 5.48
C PHE A 267 -20.93 -18.65 6.66
N THR A 268 -19.70 -18.94 7.09
CA THR A 268 -19.44 -19.86 8.22
C THR A 268 -20.09 -19.38 9.50
N SER A 269 -20.08 -18.07 9.79
CA SER A 269 -20.77 -17.53 10.97
C SER A 269 -22.30 -17.70 10.93
N GLN A 270 -22.90 -17.83 9.74
CA GLN A 270 -24.34 -18.02 9.57
C GLN A 270 -24.77 -19.49 9.65
N VAL A 271 -23.85 -20.44 9.45
CA VAL A 271 -24.14 -21.88 9.44
C VAL A 271 -24.81 -22.34 10.74
N LYS A 272 -24.38 -21.83 11.90
CA LYS A 272 -24.99 -22.20 13.19
C LYS A 272 -26.48 -21.82 13.28
N TYR A 273 -26.85 -20.66 12.75
CA TYR A 273 -28.24 -20.18 12.75
C TYR A 273 -29.12 -20.90 11.72
N LEU A 274 -28.56 -21.34 10.59
CA LEU A 274 -29.31 -22.12 9.58
C LEU A 274 -29.86 -23.43 10.16
N PHE A 275 -29.02 -24.11 10.93
CA PHE A 275 -29.32 -25.41 11.53
C PHE A 275 -29.89 -25.32 12.95
N GLY A 276 -29.95 -24.11 13.52
CA GLY A 276 -30.43 -23.89 14.89
C GLY A 276 -29.57 -24.59 15.94
N VAL A 277 -28.25 -24.65 15.74
CA VAL A 277 -27.30 -25.31 16.65
C VAL A 277 -26.42 -24.29 17.35
N GLN A 278 -26.08 -24.57 18.60
CA GLN A 278 -25.13 -23.75 19.35
C GLN A 278 -23.70 -24.29 19.15
N VAL A 279 -22.82 -23.45 18.59
CA VAL A 279 -21.41 -23.80 18.33
C VAL A 279 -20.50 -22.74 18.94
N PHE A 280 -19.39 -23.18 19.52
CA PHE A 280 -18.39 -22.29 20.10
C PHE A 280 -17.79 -21.36 19.02
N SER A 281 -17.66 -20.08 19.35
CA SER A 281 -17.10 -19.08 18.46
C SER A 281 -15.61 -18.89 18.76
N TYR A 282 -14.76 -19.19 17.77
CA TYR A 282 -13.31 -19.12 17.90
C TYR A 282 -12.73 -17.80 17.36
N HIS A 283 -11.60 -17.36 17.90
CA HIS A 283 -10.86 -16.15 17.49
C HIS A 283 -9.46 -16.50 17.01
N GLY A 284 -8.88 -15.60 16.21
CA GLY A 284 -7.52 -15.72 15.71
C GLY A 284 -7.37 -16.67 14.53
N ALA A 285 -6.12 -17.08 14.29
CA ALA A 285 -5.77 -17.91 13.16
C ALA A 285 -6.42 -19.31 13.24
N PHE A 286 -6.79 -19.86 12.09
CA PHE A 286 -7.42 -21.16 11.91
C PHE A 286 -8.81 -21.31 12.57
N LYS A 287 -9.47 -20.22 13.02
CA LYS A 287 -10.80 -20.27 13.64
C LYS A 287 -11.86 -21.02 12.83
N MET A 288 -11.78 -20.92 11.50
CA MET A 288 -12.63 -21.67 10.56
C MET A 288 -12.54 -23.18 10.76
N ILE A 289 -11.32 -23.70 10.90
CA ILE A 289 -11.08 -25.14 11.03
C ILE A 289 -11.65 -25.64 12.36
N TYR A 290 -11.40 -24.91 13.44
CA TYR A 290 -11.96 -25.24 14.76
C TYR A 290 -13.48 -25.17 14.78
N PHE A 291 -14.07 -24.15 14.15
CA PHE A 291 -15.52 -24.03 14.03
C PHE A 291 -16.13 -25.24 13.31
N TYR A 292 -15.61 -25.61 12.12
CA TYR A 292 -16.17 -26.73 11.36
C TYR A 292 -15.97 -28.07 12.06
N ARG A 293 -14.83 -28.28 12.74
CA ARG A 293 -14.62 -29.48 13.58
C ARG A 293 -15.73 -29.63 14.62
N ASP A 294 -16.04 -28.56 15.35
CA ASP A 294 -17.05 -28.59 16.41
C ASP A 294 -18.48 -28.62 15.85
N PHE A 295 -18.73 -27.92 14.75
CA PHE A 295 -20.01 -27.98 14.04
C PHE A 295 -20.34 -29.41 13.60
N PHE A 296 -19.38 -30.13 13.00
CA PHE A 296 -19.59 -31.53 12.61
C PHE A 296 -19.75 -32.46 13.81
N ALA A 297 -19.16 -32.14 14.97
CA ALA A 297 -19.37 -32.91 16.20
C ALA A 297 -20.79 -32.73 16.77
N VAL A 298 -21.40 -31.56 16.58
CA VAL A 298 -22.75 -31.21 17.10
C VAL A 298 -23.84 -31.43 16.03
N LEU A 299 -23.51 -31.92 14.84
CA LEU A 299 -24.45 -32.07 13.72
C LEU A 299 -25.66 -32.97 14.03
N ASN A 300 -25.56 -33.87 15.01
CA ASN A 300 -26.69 -34.69 15.45
C ASN A 300 -27.73 -33.92 16.26
N GLN A 301 -27.44 -32.71 16.72
CA GLN A 301 -28.32 -31.84 17.52
C GLN A 301 -29.04 -30.78 16.66
N VAL A 302 -29.06 -30.94 15.34
CA VAL A 302 -29.72 -30.00 14.42
C VAL A 302 -31.20 -29.86 14.75
N ASN A 303 -31.66 -28.62 14.84
CA ASN A 303 -33.08 -28.33 14.98
C ASN A 303 -33.78 -28.48 13.61
N PRO A 304 -34.67 -29.48 13.44
CA PRO A 304 -35.27 -29.76 12.14
C PRO A 304 -36.18 -28.63 11.65
N VAL A 305 -36.83 -27.89 12.55
CA VAL A 305 -37.71 -26.77 12.20
C VAL A 305 -36.88 -25.60 11.66
N ALA A 306 -35.75 -25.30 12.30
CA ALA A 306 -34.82 -24.29 11.81
C ALA A 306 -34.24 -24.69 10.44
N ALA A 307 -33.82 -25.95 10.26
CA ALA A 307 -33.24 -26.42 9.01
C ALA A 307 -34.25 -26.39 7.84
N VAL A 308 -35.46 -26.91 8.03
CA VAL A 308 -36.53 -26.87 7.00
C VAL A 308 -36.95 -25.43 6.71
N GLY A 309 -37.08 -24.61 7.75
CA GLY A 309 -37.34 -23.17 7.62
C GLY A 309 -36.27 -22.49 6.77
N SER A 310 -34.99 -22.80 7.01
CA SER A 310 -33.86 -22.26 6.26
C SER A 310 -33.87 -22.67 4.78
N VAL A 311 -34.07 -23.96 4.49
CA VAL A 311 -34.13 -24.47 3.11
C VAL A 311 -35.28 -23.82 2.34
N THR A 312 -36.47 -23.74 2.96
CA THR A 312 -37.65 -23.11 2.37
C THR A 312 -37.41 -21.62 2.11
N THR A 313 -36.84 -20.92 3.09
CA THR A 313 -36.53 -19.49 2.99
C THR A 313 -35.51 -19.20 1.88
N ILE A 314 -34.42 -19.96 1.82
CA ILE A 314 -33.40 -19.83 0.77
C ILE A 314 -34.02 -20.11 -0.60
N PHE A 315 -34.83 -21.15 -0.73
CA PHE A 315 -35.52 -21.48 -1.98
C PHE A 315 -36.40 -20.32 -2.46
N VAL A 316 -37.25 -19.76 -1.58
CA VAL A 316 -38.13 -18.62 -1.90
C VAL A 316 -37.30 -17.39 -2.29
N LEU A 317 -36.24 -17.07 -1.53
CA LEU A 317 -35.37 -15.94 -1.82
C LEU A 317 -34.69 -16.06 -3.19
N ILE A 318 -34.15 -17.25 -3.52
CA ILE A 318 -33.50 -17.51 -4.82
C ILE A 318 -34.52 -17.49 -5.95
N LEU A 319 -35.68 -18.15 -5.78
CA LEU A 319 -36.74 -18.21 -6.79
C LEU A 319 -37.21 -16.80 -7.19
N ILE A 320 -37.43 -15.92 -6.21
CA ILE A 320 -37.92 -14.56 -6.48
C ILE A 320 -36.78 -13.67 -7.01
N LYS A 321 -35.57 -13.72 -6.42
CA LYS A 321 -34.46 -12.89 -6.90
C LYS A 321 -34.01 -13.27 -8.30
N GLU A 322 -33.81 -14.55 -8.58
CA GLU A 322 -33.28 -15.02 -9.86
C GLU A 322 -34.37 -15.20 -10.90
N GLY A 323 -35.51 -15.78 -10.51
CA GLY A 323 -36.61 -16.07 -11.42
C GLY A 323 -37.44 -14.83 -11.81
N ILE A 324 -37.56 -13.85 -10.90
CA ILE A 324 -38.38 -12.64 -11.13
C ILE A 324 -37.50 -11.41 -11.29
N ASN A 325 -36.71 -11.03 -10.27
CA ASN A 325 -35.99 -9.74 -10.27
C ASN A 325 -34.86 -9.68 -11.31
N ASN A 326 -34.14 -10.78 -11.55
CA ASN A 326 -33.06 -10.82 -12.56
C ASN A 326 -33.56 -11.21 -13.95
N ASN A 327 -34.81 -11.67 -14.09
CA ASN A 327 -35.34 -12.08 -15.38
C ASN A 327 -35.84 -10.85 -16.17
N PRO A 328 -35.22 -10.49 -17.30
CA PRO A 328 -35.59 -9.31 -18.07
C PRO A 328 -37.01 -9.36 -18.63
N THR A 329 -37.59 -10.54 -18.79
CA THR A 329 -38.98 -10.69 -19.28
C THR A 329 -39.99 -10.31 -18.20
N CYS A 330 -39.74 -10.72 -16.95
CA CYS A 330 -40.59 -10.40 -15.81
C CYS A 330 -40.48 -8.93 -15.38
N MET A 331 -39.27 -8.37 -15.47
CA MET A 331 -39.01 -6.97 -15.13
C MET A 331 -39.60 -5.95 -16.11
N LYS A 332 -40.04 -6.34 -17.31
CA LYS A 332 -40.80 -5.44 -18.19
C LYS A 332 -42.11 -4.97 -17.57
N ASN A 333 -42.73 -5.80 -16.72
CA ASN A 333 -44.04 -5.53 -16.14
C ASN A 333 -43.98 -4.96 -14.72
N LEU A 334 -42.79 -4.91 -14.08
CA LEU A 334 -42.60 -4.36 -12.75
C LEU A 334 -41.63 -3.17 -12.78
N PRO A 335 -42.07 -1.97 -12.32
CA PRO A 335 -41.22 -0.78 -12.34
C PRO A 335 -40.10 -0.79 -11.28
N VAL A 336 -40.20 -1.66 -10.26
CA VAL A 336 -39.29 -1.71 -9.10
C VAL A 336 -39.03 -3.18 -8.73
N PRO A 337 -37.79 -3.56 -8.36
CA PRO A 337 -37.51 -4.92 -7.89
C PRO A 337 -38.32 -5.26 -6.63
N ILE A 338 -38.83 -6.49 -6.55
CA ILE A 338 -39.64 -6.94 -5.42
C ILE A 338 -38.73 -7.10 -4.19
N PRO A 339 -39.04 -6.44 -3.05
CA PRO A 339 -38.27 -6.54 -1.82
C PRO A 339 -38.61 -7.83 -1.06
N VAL A 340 -38.20 -8.98 -1.61
CA VAL A 340 -38.51 -10.31 -1.07
C VAL A 340 -38.05 -10.49 0.38
N GLU A 341 -36.95 -9.85 0.77
CA GLU A 341 -36.39 -9.94 2.13
C GLU A 341 -37.40 -9.49 3.19
N LEU A 342 -38.17 -8.44 2.92
CA LEU A 342 -39.18 -7.95 3.85
C LEU A 342 -40.37 -8.89 3.93
N PHE A 343 -40.86 -9.39 2.80
CA PHE A 343 -41.99 -10.32 2.79
C PHE A 343 -41.67 -11.58 3.58
N VAL A 344 -40.46 -12.10 3.41
CA VAL A 344 -39.97 -13.26 4.14
C VAL A 344 -39.86 -12.97 5.64
N VAL A 345 -39.36 -11.79 6.04
CA VAL A 345 -39.32 -11.38 7.46
C VAL A 345 -40.72 -11.24 8.05
N ILE A 346 -41.66 -10.60 7.35
CA ILE A 346 -43.04 -10.43 7.82
C ILE A 346 -43.71 -11.80 7.96
N ALA A 347 -43.66 -12.62 6.91
CA ALA A 347 -44.25 -13.96 6.92
C ALA A 347 -43.64 -14.83 8.02
N GLY A 348 -42.31 -14.82 8.14
CA GLY A 348 -41.59 -15.56 9.18
C GLY A 348 -41.96 -15.13 10.59
N THR A 349 -42.11 -13.83 10.82
CA THR A 349 -42.55 -13.26 12.10
C THR A 349 -43.98 -13.68 12.44
N VAL A 350 -44.91 -13.55 11.47
CA VAL A 350 -46.32 -13.92 11.64
C VAL A 350 -46.46 -15.41 11.93
N ILE A 351 -45.82 -16.25 11.12
CA ILE A 351 -45.83 -17.71 11.32
C ILE A 351 -45.25 -18.05 12.69
N SER A 352 -44.07 -17.52 13.02
CA SER A 352 -43.40 -17.77 14.31
C SER A 352 -44.24 -17.34 15.53
N HIS A 353 -44.91 -16.19 15.44
CA HIS A 353 -45.75 -15.66 16.51
C HIS A 353 -46.98 -16.56 16.77
N TYR A 354 -47.73 -16.92 15.73
CA TYR A 354 -48.94 -17.74 15.88
C TYR A 354 -48.64 -19.19 16.22
N THR A 355 -47.54 -19.74 15.72
CA THR A 355 -47.15 -21.14 15.98
C THR A 355 -46.29 -21.31 17.23
N LYS A 356 -45.85 -20.19 17.84
CA LYS A 356 -44.99 -20.16 19.03
C LYS A 356 -43.76 -21.05 18.88
N ILE A 357 -43.03 -20.88 17.78
CA ILE A 357 -41.92 -21.79 17.40
C ILE A 357 -40.82 -21.80 18.47
N ASN A 358 -40.54 -20.66 19.09
CA ASN A 358 -39.55 -20.58 20.18
C ASN A 358 -39.94 -21.46 21.38
N GLU A 359 -41.16 -21.33 21.88
CA GLU A 359 -41.64 -22.11 23.04
C GLU A 359 -41.76 -23.61 22.72
N LYS A 360 -42.21 -23.96 21.50
CA LYS A 360 -42.58 -25.34 21.15
C LYS A 360 -41.43 -26.16 20.55
N PHE A 361 -40.54 -25.52 19.80
CA PHE A 361 -39.50 -26.17 19.02
C PHE A 361 -38.10 -25.65 19.34
N ASP A 362 -37.94 -24.80 20.35
CA ASP A 362 -36.65 -24.26 20.79
C ASP A 362 -35.84 -23.62 19.65
N VAL A 363 -36.54 -22.93 18.74
CA VAL A 363 -35.88 -22.15 17.67
C VAL A 363 -35.52 -20.79 18.23
N GLU A 364 -34.26 -20.41 18.05
CA GLU A 364 -33.74 -19.12 18.46
C GLU A 364 -34.42 -17.96 17.70
N VAL A 365 -34.91 -16.97 18.44
CA VAL A 365 -35.58 -15.78 17.92
C VAL A 365 -34.83 -14.50 18.32
N VAL A 366 -35.15 -13.39 17.65
CA VAL A 366 -34.52 -12.08 17.88
C VAL A 366 -34.66 -11.57 19.32
N GLY A 367 -35.80 -11.81 19.96
CA GLY A 367 -36.06 -11.37 21.33
C GLY A 367 -36.49 -9.90 21.44
N HIS A 368 -36.45 -9.35 22.65
CA HIS A 368 -36.97 -8.00 22.91
C HIS A 368 -36.16 -6.91 22.21
N ILE A 369 -36.82 -6.08 21.42
CA ILE A 369 -36.22 -4.92 20.74
C ILE A 369 -36.67 -3.64 21.45
N PRO A 370 -35.74 -2.85 22.03
CA PRO A 370 -36.11 -1.60 22.69
C PRO A 370 -36.65 -0.60 21.67
N VAL A 371 -37.69 0.14 22.07
CA VAL A 371 -38.33 1.16 21.24
C VAL A 371 -37.62 2.50 21.43
N GLY A 372 -37.40 3.20 20.31
CA GLY A 372 -36.86 4.55 20.31
C GLY A 372 -35.37 4.64 20.02
N VAL A 373 -34.88 5.87 20.04
CA VAL A 373 -33.52 6.21 19.63
C VAL A 373 -32.62 6.28 20.87
N PRO A 374 -31.42 5.67 20.84
CA PRO A 374 -30.53 5.70 21.99
C PRO A 374 -30.02 7.12 22.25
N PRO A 375 -29.87 7.55 23.52
CA PRO A 375 -29.21 8.81 23.83
C PRO A 375 -27.73 8.75 23.43
N PRO A 376 -27.09 9.90 23.13
CA PRO A 376 -25.67 9.93 22.84
C PRO A 376 -24.87 9.48 24.08
N THR A 377 -24.01 8.47 23.92
CA THR A 377 -23.21 7.89 25.00
C THR A 377 -21.71 7.96 24.73
N LEU A 378 -20.95 8.31 25.77
CA LEU A 378 -19.48 8.36 25.77
C LEU A 378 -18.83 7.08 26.33
N SER A 379 -19.58 5.98 26.41
CA SER A 379 -19.16 4.70 27.00
C SER A 379 -17.96 4.03 26.30
N HIS A 380 -17.50 4.59 25.19
CA HIS A 380 -16.45 4.07 24.33
C HIS A 380 -15.02 4.54 24.71
N LEU A 381 -14.85 5.53 25.61
CA LEU A 381 -13.51 6.06 25.89
C LEU A 381 -12.64 5.11 26.74
N GLY A 382 -13.26 4.22 27.52
CA GLY A 382 -12.56 3.31 28.43
C GLY A 382 -11.75 2.21 27.71
N PHE A 383 -12.23 1.73 26.56
CA PHE A 383 -11.63 0.61 25.84
C PHE A 383 -10.73 1.03 24.67
N ILE A 384 -10.62 2.33 24.40
CA ILE A 384 -9.91 2.87 23.24
C ILE A 384 -8.48 2.33 23.11
N GLY A 385 -7.75 2.25 24.22
CA GLY A 385 -6.34 1.82 24.22
C GLY A 385 -6.14 0.39 23.70
N ASP A 386 -7.09 -0.50 23.97
CA ASP A 386 -6.99 -1.92 23.64
C ASP A 386 -7.46 -2.25 22.21
N VAL A 387 -8.22 -1.34 21.60
CA VAL A 387 -8.84 -1.56 20.29
C VAL A 387 -8.18 -0.76 19.15
N VAL A 388 -7.15 0.04 19.43
CA VAL A 388 -6.49 0.89 18.42
C VAL A 388 -5.97 0.07 17.24
N GLY A 389 -5.33 -1.07 17.51
CA GLY A 389 -4.77 -1.94 16.47
C GLY A 389 -5.85 -2.47 15.52
N ASP A 390 -6.96 -2.97 16.08
CA ASP A 390 -8.08 -3.50 15.31
C ASP A 390 -8.83 -2.40 14.55
N ALA A 391 -8.96 -1.22 15.16
CA ALA A 391 -9.58 -0.05 14.55
C ALA A 391 -8.84 0.43 13.30
N ILE A 392 -7.51 0.27 13.21
CA ILE A 392 -6.75 0.56 11.99
C ILE A 392 -7.26 -0.33 10.84
N ALA A 393 -7.33 -1.65 11.04
CA ALA A 393 -7.80 -2.56 10.01
C ALA A 393 -9.25 -2.25 9.60
N VAL A 394 -10.15 -2.05 10.57
CA VAL A 394 -11.56 -1.69 10.33
C VAL A 394 -11.67 -0.37 9.54
N SER A 395 -10.87 0.64 9.89
CA SER A 395 -10.87 1.95 9.23
C SER A 395 -10.51 1.87 7.75
N PHE A 396 -9.50 1.06 7.42
CA PHE A 396 -9.06 0.83 6.05
C PHE A 396 -10.11 0.07 5.26
N VAL A 397 -10.67 -1.02 5.79
CA VAL A 397 -11.69 -1.81 5.09
C VAL A 397 -12.95 -1.00 4.82
N ALA A 398 -13.46 -0.29 5.83
CA ALA A 398 -14.68 0.51 5.70
C ALA A 398 -14.51 1.60 4.62
N PHE A 399 -13.36 2.27 4.62
CA PHE A 399 -13.04 3.27 3.59
C PHE A 399 -12.84 2.63 2.21
N ALA A 400 -12.06 1.55 2.11
CA ALA A 400 -11.75 0.86 0.86
C ALA A 400 -13.02 0.42 0.12
N THR A 401 -13.91 -0.25 0.85
CA THR A 401 -15.15 -0.77 0.31
C THR A 401 -16.10 0.36 -0.08
N SER A 402 -16.20 1.41 0.74
CA SER A 402 -17.01 2.59 0.42
C SER A 402 -16.50 3.33 -0.82
N TYR A 403 -15.19 3.60 -0.90
CA TYR A 403 -14.58 4.27 -2.03
C TYR A 403 -14.64 3.44 -3.32
N ALA A 404 -14.42 2.12 -3.24
CA ALA A 404 -14.55 1.24 -4.40
C ALA A 404 -15.98 1.27 -4.97
N MET A 405 -17.00 1.21 -4.11
CA MET A 405 -18.40 1.32 -4.55
C MET A 405 -18.72 2.69 -5.15
N ALA A 406 -18.22 3.75 -4.53
CA ALA A 406 -18.36 5.10 -5.07
C ALA A 406 -17.75 5.21 -6.47
N LYS A 407 -16.53 4.69 -6.67
CA LYS A 407 -15.83 4.71 -7.94
C LYS A 407 -16.56 3.91 -9.03
N ILE A 408 -17.03 2.70 -8.73
CA ILE A 408 -17.78 1.85 -9.68
C ILE A 408 -19.04 2.56 -10.19
N LEU A 409 -19.80 3.20 -9.30
CA LEU A 409 -21.04 3.90 -9.68
C LEU A 409 -20.77 5.22 -10.40
N ALA A 410 -19.72 5.94 -9.99
CA ALA A 410 -19.34 7.18 -10.64
C ALA A 410 -18.81 6.97 -12.06
N GLU A 411 -18.07 5.88 -12.29
CA GLU A 411 -17.60 5.49 -13.63
C GLU A 411 -18.78 5.26 -14.59
N LYS A 412 -19.86 4.62 -14.11
CA LYS A 412 -21.10 4.42 -14.88
C LYS A 412 -21.81 5.73 -15.23
N ASP A 413 -21.74 6.73 -14.35
CA ASP A 413 -22.33 8.07 -14.57
C ASP A 413 -21.38 9.08 -15.22
N LYS A 414 -20.12 8.69 -15.50
CA LYS A 414 -19.05 9.60 -15.96
C LYS A 414 -18.80 10.76 -14.99
N GLU A 415 -18.92 10.51 -13.68
CA GLU A 415 -18.60 11.46 -12.60
C GLU A 415 -17.27 11.11 -11.94
N GLU A 416 -16.62 12.09 -11.31
CA GLU A 416 -15.40 11.89 -10.53
C GLU A 416 -15.72 11.83 -9.03
N VAL A 417 -15.03 10.94 -8.31
CA VAL A 417 -15.16 10.78 -6.86
C VAL A 417 -13.92 11.32 -6.16
N ASN A 418 -14.12 12.20 -5.19
CA ASN A 418 -13.03 12.69 -4.36
C ASN A 418 -12.78 11.72 -3.19
N ALA A 419 -11.66 10.97 -3.26
CA ALA A 419 -11.27 10.02 -2.24
C ALA A 419 -11.07 10.64 -0.85
N ASN A 420 -10.55 11.87 -0.76
CA ASN A 420 -10.35 12.56 0.51
C ASN A 420 -11.67 12.91 1.17
N GLN A 421 -12.63 13.39 0.38
CA GLN A 421 -13.95 13.74 0.89
C GLN A 421 -14.72 12.50 1.35
N GLU A 422 -14.65 11.40 0.60
CA GLU A 422 -15.25 10.13 1.05
C GLU A 422 -14.59 9.59 2.33
N LEU A 423 -13.28 9.79 2.49
CA LEU A 423 -12.56 9.42 3.71
C LEU A 423 -13.03 10.24 4.93
N VAL A 424 -13.17 11.56 4.76
CA VAL A 424 -13.71 12.46 5.80
C VAL A 424 -15.17 12.13 6.10
N ALA A 425 -16.00 11.92 5.08
CA ALA A 425 -17.42 11.60 5.22
C ALA A 425 -17.63 10.30 6.01
N ASN A 426 -16.93 9.21 5.65
CA ASN A 426 -16.98 7.95 6.40
C ASN A 426 -16.49 8.12 7.84
N GLY A 427 -15.41 8.89 8.04
CA GLY A 427 -14.90 9.21 9.37
C GLY A 427 -15.94 9.91 10.24
N LEU A 428 -16.62 10.94 9.71
CA LEU A 428 -17.68 11.65 10.43
C LEU A 428 -18.89 10.74 10.71
N CYS A 429 -19.32 9.92 9.74
CA CYS A 429 -20.40 8.96 9.93
C CYS A 429 -20.09 7.97 11.05
N ASN A 430 -18.86 7.45 11.13
CA ASN A 430 -18.45 6.50 12.15
C ASN A 430 -18.25 7.16 13.53
N VAL A 431 -17.62 8.34 13.61
CA VAL A 431 -17.43 9.06 14.87
C VAL A 431 -18.77 9.46 15.48
N ILE A 432 -19.63 10.13 14.71
CA ILE A 432 -20.92 10.60 15.22
C ILE A 432 -21.87 9.41 15.42
N GLY A 433 -21.87 8.43 14.51
CA GLY A 433 -22.66 7.20 14.64
C GLY A 433 -22.34 6.41 15.91
N ALA A 434 -21.07 6.29 16.28
CA ALA A 434 -20.65 5.60 17.50
C ALA A 434 -21.21 6.25 18.78
N LEU A 435 -21.41 7.58 18.80
CA LEU A 435 -22.06 8.27 19.92
C LEU A 435 -23.50 7.78 20.11
N PHE A 436 -24.20 7.44 19.03
CA PHE A 436 -25.57 6.91 19.06
C PHE A 436 -25.64 5.40 18.95
N SER A 437 -24.62 4.70 19.48
CA SER A 437 -24.56 3.25 19.51
C SER A 437 -24.64 2.58 18.12
N SER A 438 -24.10 3.22 17.08
CA SER A 438 -23.92 2.59 15.76
C SER A 438 -22.52 2.02 15.62
N PHE A 439 -22.41 0.79 15.13
CA PHE A 439 -21.13 0.19 14.79
C PHE A 439 -20.65 0.62 13.39
N CYS A 440 -19.43 0.21 13.02
CA CYS A 440 -18.76 0.66 11.80
C CYS A 440 -19.60 0.45 10.53
N CYS A 441 -19.90 1.56 9.87
CA CYS A 441 -20.66 1.59 8.63
C CYS A 441 -19.76 1.53 7.39
N SER A 442 -20.31 1.05 6.29
CA SER A 442 -19.68 1.09 4.96
C SER A 442 -20.74 1.06 3.85
N ALA A 443 -20.34 1.35 2.61
CA ALA A 443 -21.20 1.19 1.44
C ALA A 443 -21.45 -0.29 1.14
N SER A 444 -22.70 -0.63 0.80
CA SER A 444 -23.08 -1.97 0.34
C SER A 444 -23.27 -1.99 -1.17
N LEU A 445 -22.61 -2.93 -1.86
CA LEU A 445 -22.81 -3.16 -3.29
C LEU A 445 -24.28 -3.48 -3.60
N SER A 446 -24.87 -4.43 -2.88
CA SER A 446 -26.24 -4.91 -3.11
C SER A 446 -27.26 -3.78 -3.01
N ARG A 447 -27.21 -2.97 -1.94
CA ARG A 447 -28.14 -1.86 -1.74
C ARG A 447 -27.94 -0.74 -2.76
N SER A 448 -26.68 -0.39 -3.06
CA SER A 448 -26.38 0.69 -4.00
C SER A 448 -26.80 0.33 -5.43
N LEU A 449 -26.68 -0.95 -5.82
CA LEU A 449 -27.21 -1.43 -7.09
C LEU A 449 -28.74 -1.42 -7.12
N VAL A 450 -29.42 -1.78 -6.03
CA VAL A 450 -30.89 -1.68 -5.96
C VAL A 450 -31.35 -0.23 -6.06
N GLN A 451 -30.65 0.69 -5.38
CA GLN A 451 -30.90 2.13 -5.50
C GLN A 451 -30.79 2.58 -6.96
N GLU A 452 -29.72 2.19 -7.63
CA GLU A 452 -29.48 2.56 -9.02
C GLU A 452 -30.53 1.94 -9.97
N ASN A 453 -30.82 0.64 -9.83
CA ASN A 453 -31.78 -0.07 -10.66
C ASN A 453 -33.21 0.42 -10.44
N SER A 454 -33.53 0.94 -9.25
CA SER A 454 -34.82 1.58 -8.94
C SER A 454 -34.90 3.03 -9.45
N GLY A 455 -33.87 3.51 -10.14
CA GLY A 455 -33.84 4.84 -10.76
C GLY A 455 -33.36 5.96 -9.84
N GLY A 456 -32.85 5.67 -8.63
CA GLY A 456 -32.33 6.66 -7.70
C GLY A 456 -31.18 7.47 -8.30
N LYS A 457 -31.25 8.79 -8.17
CA LYS A 457 -30.29 9.74 -8.76
C LYS A 457 -29.49 10.50 -7.72
N THR A 458 -30.00 10.67 -6.51
CA THR A 458 -29.36 11.52 -5.48
C THR A 458 -29.37 10.92 -4.09
N GLN A 459 -28.68 11.59 -3.16
CA GLN A 459 -28.59 11.21 -1.75
C GLN A 459 -29.92 11.36 -0.99
N VAL A 460 -30.93 12.03 -1.57
CA VAL A 460 -32.28 12.11 -1.00
C VAL A 460 -32.86 10.71 -0.77
N VAL A 461 -32.45 9.72 -1.57
CA VAL A 461 -32.74 8.29 -1.35
C VAL A 461 -32.38 7.86 0.08
N GLY A 462 -31.19 8.24 0.56
CA GLY A 462 -30.72 7.90 1.91
C GLY A 462 -31.57 8.56 3.00
N LEU A 463 -32.03 9.80 2.78
CA LEU A 463 -32.93 10.49 3.71
C LEU A 463 -34.28 9.78 3.84
N VAL A 464 -34.92 9.45 2.70
CA VAL A 464 -36.18 8.70 2.67
C VAL A 464 -36.02 7.32 3.32
N SER A 465 -34.91 6.64 3.03
CA SER A 465 -34.56 5.35 3.62
C SER A 465 -34.41 5.44 5.14
N SER A 466 -33.68 6.44 5.64
CA SER A 466 -33.48 6.66 7.08
C SER A 466 -34.79 7.00 7.81
N LEU A 467 -35.72 7.73 7.18
CA LEU A 467 -37.03 8.01 7.73
C LEU A 467 -37.86 6.74 7.92
N LEU A 468 -37.81 5.81 6.95
CA LEU A 468 -38.50 4.52 7.07
C LEU A 468 -37.91 3.67 8.21
N VAL A 469 -36.58 3.61 8.33
CA VAL A 469 -35.92 2.89 9.43
C VAL A 469 -36.23 3.53 10.79
N PHE A 470 -36.34 4.86 10.87
CA PHE A 470 -36.77 5.56 12.07
C PHE A 470 -38.18 5.15 12.51
N ILE A 471 -39.14 5.11 11.58
CA ILE A 471 -40.51 4.64 11.87
C ILE A 471 -40.48 3.21 12.41
N VAL A 472 -39.61 2.36 11.87
CA VAL A 472 -39.46 0.98 12.32
C VAL A 472 -38.93 0.93 13.75
N ILE A 473 -37.86 1.65 14.07
CA ILE A 473 -37.30 1.71 15.43
C ILE A 473 -38.30 2.31 16.44
N ALA A 474 -39.10 3.29 16.02
CA ALA A 474 -40.04 3.99 16.88
C ALA A 474 -41.36 3.24 17.14
N TYR A 475 -41.83 2.41 16.19
CA TYR A 475 -43.18 1.80 16.30
C TYR A 475 -43.23 0.30 15.95
N ILE A 476 -42.50 -0.15 14.93
CA ILE A 476 -42.64 -1.52 14.38
C ILE A 476 -41.69 -2.51 15.06
N GLY A 477 -40.58 -2.04 15.64
CA GLY A 477 -39.51 -2.85 16.23
C GLY A 477 -39.99 -4.02 17.10
N PRO A 478 -40.87 -3.81 18.09
CA PRO A 478 -41.37 -4.88 18.95
C PRO A 478 -42.06 -6.03 18.20
N MET A 479 -42.63 -5.77 17.02
CA MET A 479 -43.26 -6.80 16.20
C MET A 479 -42.25 -7.85 15.72
N PHE A 480 -40.97 -7.50 15.57
CA PHE A 480 -39.93 -8.42 15.14
C PHE A 480 -39.36 -9.31 16.26
N SER A 481 -39.88 -9.22 17.49
CA SER A 481 -39.36 -10.01 18.62
C SER A 481 -39.50 -11.52 18.43
N SER A 482 -40.58 -11.96 17.77
CA SER A 482 -40.82 -13.38 17.45
C SER A 482 -40.09 -13.85 16.18
N LEU A 483 -39.31 -13.01 15.50
CA LEU A 483 -38.64 -13.38 14.25
C LEU A 483 -37.55 -14.45 14.49
N PRO A 484 -37.55 -15.59 13.79
CA PRO A 484 -36.49 -16.59 13.90
C PRO A 484 -35.15 -16.11 13.32
N ASN A 485 -34.05 -16.39 14.04
CA ASN A 485 -32.70 -16.00 13.61
C ASN A 485 -32.24 -16.75 12.34
N CYS A 486 -32.78 -17.95 12.08
CA CYS A 486 -32.49 -18.71 10.86
C CYS A 486 -32.88 -17.94 9.58
N ILE A 487 -34.00 -17.19 9.61
CA ILE A 487 -34.46 -16.39 8.47
C ILE A 487 -33.49 -15.25 8.18
N LEU A 488 -33.00 -14.56 9.22
CA LEU A 488 -31.98 -13.52 9.08
C LEU A 488 -30.68 -14.11 8.48
N ALA A 489 -30.28 -15.30 8.90
CA ALA A 489 -29.11 -15.99 8.37
C ALA A 489 -29.25 -16.33 6.88
N CYS A 490 -30.44 -16.79 6.45
CA CYS A 490 -30.74 -17.03 5.05
C CYS A 490 -30.61 -15.76 4.20
N ILE A 491 -31.10 -14.62 4.70
CA ILE A 491 -30.99 -13.33 4.01
C ILE A 491 -29.52 -12.97 3.82
N VAL A 492 -28.69 -13.12 4.86
CA VAL A 492 -27.25 -12.88 4.76
C VAL A 492 -26.63 -13.77 3.70
N ILE A 493 -26.84 -15.09 3.75
CA ILE A 493 -26.24 -16.04 2.80
C ILE A 493 -26.60 -15.72 1.35
N VAL A 494 -27.87 -15.42 1.06
CA VAL A 494 -28.31 -15.07 -0.30
C VAL A 494 -27.65 -13.76 -0.76
N THR A 495 -27.40 -12.81 0.15
CA THR A 495 -26.67 -11.57 -0.22
C THR A 495 -25.19 -11.80 -0.51
N LEU A 496 -24.58 -12.89 -0.03
CA LEU A 496 -23.17 -13.22 -0.30
C LEU A 496 -22.94 -13.71 -1.74
N LYS A 497 -23.98 -14.08 -2.51
CA LYS A 497 -23.85 -14.57 -3.88
C LYS A 497 -22.97 -13.67 -4.76
N GLY A 498 -23.15 -12.35 -4.67
CA GLY A 498 -22.35 -11.39 -5.44
C GLY A 498 -20.87 -11.39 -5.08
N MET A 499 -20.52 -11.62 -3.80
CA MET A 499 -19.13 -11.74 -3.36
C MET A 499 -18.54 -13.08 -3.76
N PHE A 500 -19.30 -14.18 -3.75
CA PHE A 500 -18.80 -15.48 -4.23
C PHE A 500 -18.57 -15.52 -5.74
N HIS A 501 -19.32 -14.74 -6.53
CA HIS A 501 -19.10 -14.63 -7.97
C HIS A 501 -17.69 -14.13 -8.33
N GLN A 502 -17.06 -13.34 -7.44
CA GLN A 502 -15.69 -12.84 -7.60
C GLN A 502 -14.63 -13.97 -7.65
N PHE A 503 -14.97 -15.19 -7.26
CA PHE A 503 -14.08 -16.35 -7.42
C PHE A 503 -13.72 -16.62 -8.88
N HIS A 504 -14.59 -16.21 -9.83
CA HIS A 504 -14.31 -16.30 -11.26
C HIS A 504 -13.19 -15.34 -11.71
N ASP A 505 -12.98 -14.22 -11.00
CA ASP A 505 -11.91 -13.27 -11.28
C ASP A 505 -10.54 -13.96 -11.24
N MET A 506 -10.36 -14.98 -10.39
CA MET A 506 -9.13 -15.75 -10.27
C MET A 506 -8.68 -16.35 -11.61
N VAL A 507 -9.60 -16.95 -12.37
CA VAL A 507 -9.28 -17.61 -13.65
C VAL A 507 -8.93 -16.56 -14.70
N PHE A 508 -9.66 -15.44 -14.71
CA PHE A 508 -9.40 -14.32 -15.60
C PHE A 508 -8.02 -13.69 -15.32
N LEU A 509 -7.71 -13.40 -14.05
CA LEU A 509 -6.44 -12.82 -13.62
C LEU A 509 -5.26 -13.74 -13.93
N TRP A 510 -5.40 -15.06 -13.77
CA TRP A 510 -4.34 -16.01 -14.13
C TRP A 510 -3.96 -15.95 -15.61
N ARG A 511 -4.95 -15.77 -16.50
CA ARG A 511 -4.73 -15.65 -17.94
C ARG A 511 -4.16 -14.27 -18.32
N LEU A 512 -4.52 -13.22 -17.58
CA LEU A 512 -4.10 -11.85 -17.87
C LEU A 512 -2.72 -11.52 -17.27
N CYS A 513 -2.58 -11.59 -15.95
CA CYS A 513 -1.39 -11.15 -15.22
C CYS A 513 -1.13 -12.03 -13.97
N LYS A 514 -0.08 -12.86 -14.03
CA LYS A 514 0.31 -13.76 -12.93
C LYS A 514 0.61 -13.05 -11.61
N ARG A 515 1.08 -11.79 -11.66
CA ARG A 515 1.37 -10.99 -10.45
C ARG A 515 0.07 -10.57 -9.75
N ASP A 516 -0.94 -10.16 -10.51
CA ASP A 516 -2.23 -9.75 -9.95
C ASP A 516 -3.00 -10.95 -9.41
N PHE A 517 -2.92 -12.10 -10.11
CA PHE A 517 -3.39 -13.38 -9.57
C PHE A 517 -2.72 -13.71 -8.23
N ALA A 518 -1.39 -13.53 -8.13
CA ALA A 518 -0.68 -13.83 -6.88
C ALA A 518 -1.17 -12.94 -5.74
N VAL A 519 -1.41 -11.65 -5.98
CA VAL A 519 -1.99 -10.74 -4.99
C VAL A 519 -3.38 -11.20 -4.56
N TRP A 520 -4.26 -11.54 -5.52
CA TRP A 520 -5.59 -12.06 -5.23
C TRP A 520 -5.55 -13.34 -4.39
N PHE A 521 -4.75 -14.34 -4.81
CA PHE A 521 -4.68 -15.65 -4.17
C PHE A 521 -4.09 -15.59 -2.76
N VAL A 522 -2.99 -14.84 -2.57
CA VAL A 522 -2.38 -14.67 -1.24
C VAL A 522 -3.32 -13.94 -0.29
N THR A 523 -4.01 -12.89 -0.76
CA THR A 523 -4.96 -12.14 0.06
C THR A 523 -6.15 -13.03 0.46
N PHE A 524 -6.72 -13.77 -0.50
CA PHE A 524 -7.81 -14.72 -0.26
C PHE A 524 -7.42 -15.78 0.78
N LEU A 525 -6.27 -16.43 0.59
CA LEU A 525 -5.79 -17.49 1.48
C LEU A 525 -5.45 -16.96 2.88
N ALA A 526 -4.76 -15.82 2.97
CA ALA A 526 -4.43 -15.18 4.23
C ALA A 526 -5.68 -14.75 5.00
N THR A 527 -6.71 -14.25 4.30
CA THR A 527 -8.00 -13.88 4.88
C THR A 527 -8.68 -15.08 5.54
N ILE A 528 -8.70 -16.25 4.89
CA ILE A 528 -9.33 -17.46 5.44
C ILE A 528 -8.53 -18.02 6.63
N ILE A 529 -7.21 -18.09 6.50
CA ILE A 529 -6.34 -18.75 7.48
C ILE A 529 -6.09 -17.88 8.71
N LEU A 530 -5.76 -16.60 8.53
CA LEU A 530 -5.32 -15.72 9.63
C LEU A 530 -6.45 -14.91 10.26
N ASP A 531 -7.61 -14.83 9.62
CA ASP A 531 -8.74 -13.90 9.86
C ASP A 531 -8.72 -12.65 8.96
N ALA A 532 -9.87 -12.01 8.82
CA ALA A 532 -10.13 -10.93 7.87
C ALA A 532 -9.20 -9.72 8.08
N GLY A 533 -9.02 -9.25 9.31
CA GLY A 533 -8.15 -8.10 9.60
C GLY A 533 -6.70 -8.33 9.16
N LEU A 534 -6.12 -9.46 9.56
CA LEU A 534 -4.74 -9.82 9.23
C LEU A 534 -4.58 -10.17 7.74
N GLY A 535 -5.57 -10.83 7.13
CA GLY A 535 -5.56 -11.17 5.71
C GLY A 535 -5.43 -9.96 4.80
N LEU A 536 -6.16 -8.87 5.11
CA LEU A 536 -6.01 -7.61 4.39
C LEU A 536 -4.61 -7.01 4.55
N MET A 537 -4.07 -6.98 5.77
CA MET A 537 -2.72 -6.44 6.01
C MET A 537 -1.67 -7.19 5.19
N VAL A 538 -1.73 -8.52 5.18
CA VAL A 538 -0.85 -9.37 4.37
C VAL A 538 -1.03 -9.06 2.88
N GLY A 539 -2.28 -8.94 2.41
CA GLY A 539 -2.58 -8.58 1.03
C GLY A 539 -1.96 -7.23 0.62
N VAL A 540 -2.13 -6.19 1.44
CA VAL A 540 -1.61 -4.84 1.15
C VAL A 540 -0.09 -4.82 1.11
N ILE A 541 0.56 -5.46 2.09
CA ILE A 541 2.03 -5.58 2.12
C ILE A 541 2.52 -6.32 0.87
N PHE A 542 1.84 -7.39 0.48
CA PHE A 542 2.20 -8.20 -0.67
C PHE A 542 1.97 -7.48 -2.01
N ALA A 543 0.91 -6.69 -2.13
CA ALA A 543 0.67 -5.83 -3.29
C ALA A 543 1.76 -4.74 -3.41
N LEU A 544 2.09 -4.06 -2.30
CA LEU A 544 3.16 -3.06 -2.25
C LEU A 544 4.52 -3.67 -2.59
N TYR A 545 4.79 -4.89 -2.16
CA TYR A 545 5.99 -5.63 -2.54
C TYR A 545 6.13 -5.75 -4.07
N PHE A 546 5.06 -6.13 -4.79
CA PHE A 546 5.12 -6.22 -6.25
C PHE A 546 5.29 -4.87 -6.95
N VAL A 547 4.68 -3.79 -6.43
CA VAL A 547 4.89 -2.43 -6.93
C VAL A 547 6.37 -2.03 -6.79
N LEU A 548 6.97 -2.25 -5.61
CA LEU A 548 8.38 -1.99 -5.38
C LEU A 548 9.28 -2.87 -6.27
N ARG A 549 8.94 -4.16 -6.39
CA ARG A 549 9.65 -5.14 -7.20
C ARG A 549 9.68 -4.75 -8.68
N ASN A 550 8.56 -4.27 -9.21
CA ASN A 550 8.42 -3.82 -10.59
C ASN A 550 9.27 -2.57 -10.85
N THR A 551 9.34 -1.67 -9.88
CA THR A 551 10.13 -0.44 -10.00
C THR A 551 11.64 -0.69 -9.89
N GLN A 552 12.04 -1.75 -9.18
CA GLN A 552 13.43 -2.22 -9.09
C GLN A 552 13.89 -2.98 -10.33
N ARG A 553 13.01 -3.76 -10.98
CA ARG A 553 13.37 -4.49 -12.21
C ARG A 553 12.57 -3.99 -13.42
N PRO A 554 12.79 -2.74 -13.86
CA PRO A 554 12.19 -2.24 -15.08
C PRO A 554 12.83 -2.89 -16.30
N TYR A 555 12.19 -2.68 -17.45
CA TYR A 555 12.76 -3.09 -18.72
C TYR A 555 14.03 -2.27 -19.02
N ILE A 556 15.06 -2.98 -19.49
CA ILE A 556 16.38 -2.43 -19.80
C ILE A 556 16.87 -3.00 -21.13
N CYS A 557 17.40 -2.15 -21.99
CA CYS A 557 17.91 -2.55 -23.29
C CYS A 557 19.15 -1.76 -23.71
N ALA A 558 20.01 -2.41 -24.49
CA ALA A 558 21.03 -1.74 -25.28
C ALA A 558 20.42 -1.49 -26.67
N MET A 559 20.55 -0.27 -27.18
CA MET A 559 19.86 0.14 -28.40
C MET A 559 20.79 0.08 -29.62
N GLY A 560 20.21 -0.25 -30.77
CA GLY A 560 20.82 -0.20 -32.10
C GLY A 560 20.05 0.75 -33.01
N ARG A 561 20.71 1.26 -34.05
CA ARG A 561 20.12 2.16 -35.05
C ARG A 561 19.38 1.34 -36.11
N VAL A 562 18.20 1.80 -36.50
CA VAL A 562 17.48 1.26 -37.67
C VAL A 562 18.11 1.85 -38.94
N PRO A 563 18.57 1.02 -39.90
CA PRO A 563 19.19 1.48 -41.15
C PRO A 563 18.32 2.51 -41.88
N GLY A 564 18.94 3.54 -42.46
CA GLY A 564 18.23 4.59 -43.22
C GLY A 564 17.37 5.55 -42.39
N THR A 565 17.32 5.41 -41.07
CA THR A 565 16.51 6.28 -40.20
C THR A 565 17.29 6.80 -38.98
N ASN A 566 16.67 7.69 -38.21
CA ASN A 566 17.19 8.21 -36.94
C ASN A 566 16.56 7.52 -35.72
N ALA A 567 15.88 6.39 -35.93
CA ALA A 567 15.23 5.64 -34.86
C ALA A 567 16.20 4.63 -34.22
N TYR A 568 16.11 4.50 -32.89
CA TYR A 568 16.87 3.54 -32.10
C TYR A 568 15.92 2.56 -31.40
N LYS A 569 16.19 1.25 -31.48
CA LYS A 569 15.37 0.18 -30.89
C LYS A 569 16.23 -0.85 -30.16
N ASP A 570 15.61 -1.68 -29.32
CA ASP A 570 16.31 -2.77 -28.61
C ASP A 570 16.96 -3.73 -29.59
N LEU A 571 18.26 -3.96 -29.43
CA LEU A 571 19.06 -4.91 -30.22
C LEU A 571 18.48 -6.34 -30.20
N LYS A 572 17.70 -6.69 -29.18
CA LYS A 572 17.04 -8.01 -29.13
C LYS A 572 15.85 -8.16 -30.08
N LEU A 573 15.26 -7.06 -30.53
CA LEU A 573 14.00 -7.07 -31.27
C LEU A 573 14.17 -7.52 -32.72
N SER A 574 15.27 -7.15 -33.37
CA SER A 574 15.55 -7.54 -34.76
C SER A 574 17.05 -7.63 -35.02
N ARG A 575 17.43 -8.58 -35.87
CA ARG A 575 18.82 -8.76 -36.34
C ARG A 575 19.28 -7.69 -37.33
N THR A 576 18.35 -6.90 -37.88
CA THR A 576 18.64 -5.81 -38.83
C THR A 576 19.17 -4.53 -38.18
N LEU A 577 19.16 -4.45 -36.85
CA LEU A 577 19.60 -3.27 -36.10
C LEU A 577 21.13 -3.19 -36.05
N ILE A 578 21.69 -2.07 -36.48
CA ILE A 578 23.13 -1.85 -36.53
C ILE A 578 23.59 -1.20 -35.23
N GLN A 579 24.61 -1.79 -34.59
CA GLN A 579 25.29 -1.15 -33.48
C GLN A 579 26.39 -0.23 -34.02
N ILE A 580 26.35 1.03 -33.62
CA ILE A 580 27.33 2.02 -34.07
C ILE A 580 28.70 1.70 -33.45
N PRO A 581 29.75 1.49 -34.25
CA PRO A 581 31.08 1.19 -33.73
C PRO A 581 31.55 2.28 -32.76
N GLY A 582 32.17 1.87 -31.64
CA GLY A 582 32.69 2.80 -30.65
C GLY A 582 31.65 3.48 -29.74
N ILE A 583 30.35 3.31 -30.00
CA ILE A 583 29.26 3.93 -29.22
C ILE A 583 28.32 2.86 -28.65
N LYS A 584 28.01 2.96 -27.35
CA LYS A 584 26.97 2.12 -26.71
C LYS A 584 25.83 2.99 -26.21
N ILE A 585 24.60 2.62 -26.57
CA ILE A 585 23.40 3.35 -26.16
C ILE A 585 22.62 2.46 -25.18
N PHE A 586 22.32 2.98 -24.00
CA PHE A 586 21.62 2.27 -22.93
C PHE A 586 20.34 2.99 -22.54
N ARG A 587 19.24 2.23 -22.45
CA ARG A 587 17.93 2.74 -22.07
C ARG A 587 17.41 2.02 -20.82
N PHE A 588 16.84 2.82 -19.93
CA PHE A 588 16.27 2.38 -18.65
C PHE A 588 14.84 2.91 -18.50
N ASP A 589 13.85 2.02 -18.56
CA ASP A 589 12.43 2.40 -18.60
C ASP A 589 11.82 2.56 -17.21
N CYS A 590 12.40 3.44 -16.38
CA CYS A 590 11.84 3.79 -15.07
C CYS A 590 12.46 5.08 -14.49
N ASN A 591 11.72 5.76 -13.61
CA ASN A 591 12.27 6.82 -12.76
C ASN A 591 13.46 6.30 -11.94
N LEU A 592 14.46 7.15 -11.71
CA LEU A 592 15.71 6.77 -11.06
C LEU A 592 15.77 7.36 -9.64
N TYR A 593 15.74 6.53 -8.61
CA TYR A 593 15.74 6.99 -7.22
C TYR A 593 16.42 5.96 -6.30
N PHE A 594 16.47 6.23 -5.00
CA PHE A 594 17.24 5.44 -4.04
C PHE A 594 16.99 3.92 -4.12
N ALA A 595 15.77 3.47 -4.47
CA ALA A 595 15.46 2.05 -4.48
C ALA A 595 16.02 1.29 -5.69
N ASN A 596 16.32 1.97 -6.81
CA ASN A 596 16.77 1.32 -8.04
C ASN A 596 18.07 1.91 -8.63
N ALA A 597 18.63 2.98 -8.05
CA ALA A 597 19.83 3.63 -8.56
C ALA A 597 21.08 2.72 -8.57
N GLU A 598 21.28 1.87 -7.56
CA GLU A 598 22.38 0.90 -7.57
C GLU A 598 22.18 -0.16 -8.66
N GLN A 599 20.93 -0.60 -8.84
CA GLN A 599 20.58 -1.57 -9.87
C GLN A 599 20.75 -0.99 -11.27
N PHE A 600 20.45 0.30 -11.47
CA PHE A 600 20.75 1.02 -12.70
C PHE A 600 22.24 0.93 -13.06
N ARG A 601 23.13 1.22 -12.11
CA ARG A 601 24.59 1.12 -12.29
C ARG A 601 25.01 -0.29 -12.70
N ASP A 602 24.60 -1.28 -11.92
CA ASP A 602 25.06 -2.66 -12.12
C ASP A 602 24.54 -3.23 -13.45
N ARG A 603 23.29 -2.89 -13.82
CA ARG A 603 22.69 -3.27 -15.10
C ARG A 603 23.28 -2.52 -16.29
N LEU A 604 23.65 -1.25 -16.12
CA LEU A 604 24.40 -0.51 -17.14
C LEU A 604 25.72 -1.22 -17.45
N TYR A 605 26.47 -1.62 -16.43
CA TYR A 605 27.75 -2.31 -16.59
C TYR A 605 27.59 -3.69 -17.23
N GLU A 606 26.54 -4.43 -16.84
CA GLU A 606 26.23 -5.74 -17.41
C GLU A 606 25.79 -5.65 -18.89
N ARG A 607 24.88 -4.73 -19.23
CA ARG A 607 24.31 -4.63 -20.59
C ARG A 607 25.24 -3.98 -21.60
N THR A 608 26.08 -3.05 -21.16
CA THR A 608 27.12 -2.47 -22.04
C THR A 608 28.34 -3.39 -22.16
N GLY A 609 28.54 -4.30 -21.21
CA GLY A 609 29.76 -5.09 -21.07
C GLY A 609 30.96 -4.27 -20.59
N LEU A 610 30.74 -3.00 -20.22
CA LEU A 610 31.78 -2.05 -19.84
C LEU A 610 31.73 -1.84 -18.32
N ASN A 611 32.50 -2.64 -17.57
CA ASN A 611 32.66 -2.42 -16.14
C ASN A 611 33.89 -1.53 -15.88
N PRO A 612 33.72 -0.29 -15.35
CA PRO A 612 34.82 0.64 -15.14
C PRO A 612 35.94 0.09 -14.27
N LYS A 613 35.62 -0.68 -13.22
CA LYS A 613 36.63 -1.28 -12.32
C LYS A 613 37.54 -2.24 -13.08
N LYS A 614 36.97 -3.12 -13.91
CA LYS A 614 37.74 -4.07 -14.74
C LYS A 614 38.55 -3.34 -15.80
N LEU A 615 37.98 -2.30 -16.42
CA LEU A 615 38.66 -1.51 -17.43
C LEU A 615 39.81 -0.69 -16.85
N LYS A 616 39.68 -0.16 -15.62
CA LYS A 616 40.76 0.53 -14.91
C LYS A 616 41.96 -0.39 -14.70
N THR A 617 41.75 -1.64 -14.28
CA THR A 617 42.82 -2.64 -14.16
C THR A 617 43.47 -2.96 -15.52
N LYS A 618 42.67 -3.09 -16.59
CA LYS A 618 43.21 -3.32 -17.95
C LYS A 618 44.03 -2.13 -18.43
N LYS A 619 43.56 -0.90 -18.20
CA LYS A 619 44.27 0.35 -18.49
C LYS A 619 45.61 0.41 -17.76
N GLN A 620 45.62 0.13 -16.45
CA GLN A 620 46.85 0.10 -15.66
C GLN A 620 47.86 -0.95 -16.17
N LYS A 621 47.40 -2.15 -16.51
CA LYS A 621 48.26 -3.20 -17.10
C LYS A 621 48.82 -2.82 -18.46
N ALA A 622 48.00 -2.21 -19.33
CA ALA A 622 48.44 -1.74 -20.64
C ALA A 622 49.47 -0.61 -20.52
N LEU A 623 49.21 0.35 -19.62
CA LEU A 623 50.11 1.46 -19.34
C LEU A 623 51.46 0.96 -18.78
N TYR A 624 51.43 -0.01 -17.86
CA TYR A 624 52.65 -0.63 -17.32
C TYR A 624 53.45 -1.37 -18.38
N LYS A 625 52.79 -2.09 -19.30
CA LYS A 625 53.46 -2.77 -20.41
C LYS A 625 54.13 -1.78 -21.37
N ALA A 626 53.46 -0.68 -21.69
CA ALA A 626 54.01 0.39 -22.52
C ALA A 626 55.20 1.09 -21.85
N LEU A 627 55.12 1.33 -20.54
CA LEU A 627 56.25 1.84 -19.74
C LEU A 627 57.46 0.91 -19.79
N LEU A 628 57.25 -0.40 -19.66
CA LEU A 628 58.32 -1.38 -19.73
C LEU A 628 58.96 -1.46 -21.12
N GLN A 629 58.16 -1.35 -22.19
CA GLN A 629 58.69 -1.27 -23.56
C GLN A 629 59.55 -0.03 -23.76
N ARG A 630 59.09 1.15 -23.31
CA ARG A 630 59.87 2.38 -23.38
C ARG A 630 61.18 2.28 -22.62
N LYS A 631 61.16 1.69 -21.42
CA LYS A 631 62.39 1.48 -20.65
C LYS A 631 63.42 0.66 -21.43
N ARG A 632 62.97 -0.40 -22.12
CA ARG A 632 63.85 -1.20 -23.00
C ARG A 632 64.34 -0.43 -24.22
N GLU A 633 63.48 0.39 -24.84
CA GLU A 633 63.85 1.23 -25.99
C GLU A 633 64.90 2.27 -25.62
N ILE A 634 64.77 2.91 -24.45
CA ILE A 634 65.78 3.86 -23.93
C ILE A 634 67.07 3.12 -23.61
N GLU A 635 67.02 1.97 -22.92
CA GLU A 635 68.22 1.15 -22.64
C GLU A 635 68.93 0.73 -23.94
N LEU A 636 68.20 0.39 -25.00
CA LEU A 636 68.77 0.07 -26.31
C LEU A 636 69.40 1.30 -26.98
N ALA A 637 68.75 2.47 -26.92
CA ALA A 637 69.26 3.72 -27.48
C ALA A 637 70.55 4.18 -26.79
N GLU A 638 70.61 4.10 -25.45
CA GLU A 638 71.80 4.41 -24.67
C GLU A 638 72.97 3.48 -25.03
N ILE A 639 72.70 2.19 -25.28
CA ILE A 639 73.71 1.23 -25.73
C ILE A 639 74.22 1.58 -27.14
N GLU A 640 73.34 1.97 -28.07
CA GLU A 640 73.71 2.39 -29.42
C GLU A 640 74.54 3.67 -29.42
N GLU A 641 74.16 4.65 -28.60
CA GLU A 641 74.88 5.92 -28.44
C GLU A 641 76.27 5.69 -27.82
N ALA A 642 76.36 4.85 -26.77
CA ALA A 642 77.65 4.46 -26.18
C ALA A 642 78.54 3.69 -27.18
N ALA A 643 77.95 2.90 -28.09
CA ALA A 643 78.68 2.23 -29.16
C ALA A 643 79.15 3.20 -30.25
N ALA A 644 78.37 4.22 -30.58
CA ALA A 644 78.74 5.30 -31.50
C ALA A 644 79.90 6.15 -30.93
N LEU A 645 79.80 6.56 -29.66
CA LEU A 645 80.87 7.27 -28.93
C LEU A 645 82.15 6.44 -28.81
N LYS A 646 82.05 5.12 -28.67
CA LYS A 646 83.22 4.20 -28.75
C LYS A 646 83.82 4.16 -30.15
N LYS A 647 83.01 4.21 -31.22
CA LYS A 647 83.48 4.29 -32.62
C LYS A 647 84.18 5.63 -32.88
N GLU A 648 83.64 6.74 -32.40
CA GLU A 648 84.26 8.07 -32.50
C GLU A 648 85.55 8.16 -31.68
N LYS A 649 85.57 7.70 -30.43
CA LYS A 649 86.81 7.63 -29.63
C LYS A 649 87.86 6.72 -30.28
N LYS A 650 87.46 5.66 -31.00
CA LYS A 650 88.37 4.80 -31.77
C LYS A 650 88.89 5.47 -33.06
N GLN A 651 88.13 6.39 -33.65
CA GLN A 651 88.59 7.25 -34.75
C GLN A 651 89.49 8.40 -34.26
N MET A 652 89.18 9.00 -33.10
CA MET A 652 89.97 10.06 -32.46
C MET A 652 91.32 9.54 -31.94
N LYS A 653 91.34 8.33 -31.36
CA LYS A 653 92.58 7.63 -30.92
C LYS A 653 93.48 7.19 -32.09
N LYS A 654 93.02 7.35 -33.34
CA LYS A 654 93.81 7.13 -34.55
C LYS A 654 94.38 8.42 -35.14
N ARG A 655 94.09 9.59 -34.55
CA ARG A 655 94.50 10.91 -35.07
C ARG A 655 95.38 11.76 -34.19
N ILE A 656 95.67 11.41 -32.94
CA ILE A 656 96.55 12.22 -32.09
C ILE A 656 97.55 11.33 -31.35
N THR A 657 98.78 11.33 -31.88
CA THR A 657 100.02 11.16 -31.12
C THR A 657 100.61 12.56 -30.97
N ILE A 658 101.23 12.81 -29.82
CA ILE A 658 102.06 13.97 -29.44
C ILE A 658 101.37 15.01 -28.51
N GLU A 659 102.05 15.13 -27.37
CA GLU A 659 102.16 16.21 -26.37
C GLU A 659 101.18 16.34 -25.19
N GLU A 660 101.81 16.24 -24.01
CA GLU A 660 101.39 16.61 -22.66
C GLU A 660 101.51 18.15 -22.49
N ASP A 661 100.59 18.78 -21.74
CA ASP A 661 100.90 19.48 -20.47
C ASP A 661 99.74 20.39 -19.98
N VAL A 662 99.47 20.25 -18.67
CA VAL A 662 99.16 21.27 -17.61
C VAL A 662 98.13 22.39 -17.88
N GLU A 663 97.06 22.51 -17.05
CA GLU A 663 96.93 23.42 -15.89
C GLU A 663 95.50 23.40 -15.26
N LYS A 664 95.38 23.84 -14.00
CA LYS A 664 94.13 23.96 -13.20
C LYS A 664 93.51 25.35 -13.36
N ASP A 665 92.18 25.47 -13.23
CA ASP A 665 91.49 26.18 -12.12
C ASP A 665 90.01 26.50 -12.45
N ASP A 666 89.19 26.33 -11.39
CA ASP A 666 87.99 27.02 -10.89
C ASP A 666 86.78 27.47 -11.74
N ASP A 667 85.62 27.14 -11.13
CA ASP A 667 84.27 27.74 -11.09
C ASP A 667 83.80 28.66 -12.25
N ASP A 668 82.63 28.34 -12.81
CA ASP A 668 81.57 29.33 -12.91
C ASP A 668 80.16 28.74 -13.13
N ASP A 669 79.24 29.31 -12.37
CA ASP A 669 77.79 29.16 -12.34
C ASP A 669 77.15 29.44 -13.72
N LYS A 670 76.24 28.57 -14.18
CA LYS A 670 75.29 28.88 -15.27
C LYS A 670 73.91 28.32 -14.98
N SER A 671 73.06 29.24 -14.56
CA SER A 671 71.60 29.24 -14.66
C SER A 671 71.06 28.47 -15.89
N LEU A 672 70.12 27.57 -15.62
CA LEU A 672 69.26 26.88 -16.58
C LEU A 672 68.65 27.88 -17.58
N THR A 673 69.01 27.79 -18.85
CA THR A 673 68.38 28.56 -19.93
C THR A 673 66.97 28.05 -20.22
N GLU A 674 66.06 28.98 -20.57
CA GLU A 674 64.64 28.75 -20.87
C GLU A 674 64.39 27.68 -21.97
N GLU A 675 65.41 27.33 -22.76
CA GLU A 675 65.36 26.25 -23.76
C GLU A 675 65.21 24.85 -23.14
N GLN A 676 65.84 24.57 -21.99
CA GLN A 676 65.69 23.28 -21.29
C GLN A 676 64.32 23.14 -20.61
N GLN A 677 63.71 24.25 -20.18
CA GLN A 677 62.35 24.24 -19.64
C GLN A 677 61.29 24.02 -20.74
N ASN A 678 61.52 24.55 -21.95
CA ASN A 678 60.66 24.30 -23.10
C ASN A 678 60.81 22.87 -23.64
N GLU A 679 62.01 22.27 -23.63
CA GLU A 679 62.21 20.86 -23.96
C GLU A 679 61.58 19.91 -22.93
N LEU A 680 61.66 20.21 -21.63
CA LEU A 680 60.95 19.46 -20.57
C LEU A 680 59.42 19.58 -20.66
N GLN A 681 58.89 20.71 -21.14
CA GLN A 681 57.46 20.88 -21.42
C GLN A 681 57.02 20.17 -22.70
N LEU A 682 57.85 20.15 -23.76
CA LEU A 682 57.61 19.39 -24.98
C LEU A 682 57.66 17.87 -24.71
N GLU A 683 58.64 17.39 -23.93
CA GLU A 683 58.74 15.99 -23.51
C GLU A 683 57.56 15.57 -22.62
N ASN A 684 57.08 16.42 -21.71
CA ASN A 684 55.88 16.15 -20.91
C ASN A 684 54.59 16.13 -21.77
N GLY A 685 54.51 16.98 -22.80
CA GLY A 685 53.39 17.02 -23.76
C GLY A 685 53.38 15.80 -24.70
N GLU A 686 54.55 15.38 -25.20
CA GLU A 686 54.73 14.16 -25.98
C GLU A 686 54.50 12.90 -25.15
N MET A 687 54.88 12.94 -23.87
CA MET A 687 54.64 11.87 -22.92
C MET A 687 53.14 11.71 -22.64
N GLN A 688 52.39 12.79 -22.39
CA GLN A 688 50.93 12.74 -22.24
C GLN A 688 50.21 12.26 -23.50
N THR A 689 50.63 12.72 -24.69
CA THR A 689 50.03 12.29 -25.97
C THR A 689 50.38 10.84 -26.33
N ARG A 690 51.59 10.34 -26.03
CA ARG A 690 51.96 8.93 -26.23
C ARG A 690 51.36 7.99 -25.17
N PHE A 691 51.20 8.42 -23.92
CA PHE A 691 50.42 7.68 -22.91
C PHE A 691 48.96 7.53 -23.32
N SER A 692 48.39 8.56 -23.98
CA SER A 692 47.04 8.51 -24.53
C SER A 692 46.90 7.50 -25.68
N ARG A 693 47.98 7.21 -26.42
CA ARG A 693 48.00 6.15 -27.46
C ARG A 693 48.13 4.72 -26.90
N ALA A 694 48.68 4.55 -25.70
CA ALA A 694 48.91 3.22 -25.10
C ALA A 694 47.62 2.52 -24.65
N TRP A 695 46.55 3.28 -24.40
CA TRP A 695 45.25 2.75 -24.02
C TRP A 695 44.14 3.44 -24.82
N VAL A 696 43.58 2.70 -25.78
CA VAL A 696 42.34 3.08 -26.45
C VAL A 696 41.21 2.25 -25.85
N PRO A 697 40.21 2.88 -25.20
CA PRO A 697 39.08 2.13 -24.68
C PRO A 697 38.30 1.49 -25.85
N PRO A 698 37.71 0.30 -25.67
CA PRO A 698 36.99 -0.40 -26.73
C PRO A 698 35.73 0.35 -27.21
N VAL A 699 35.25 1.31 -26.41
CA VAL A 699 34.10 2.17 -26.67
C VAL A 699 34.51 3.56 -26.19
N HIS A 700 34.36 4.58 -27.03
CA HIS A 700 34.72 5.96 -26.68
C HIS A 700 33.57 6.69 -25.98
N THR A 701 32.32 6.34 -26.29
CA THR A 701 31.15 7.04 -25.74
C THR A 701 30.00 6.10 -25.37
N VAL A 702 29.42 6.35 -24.20
CA VAL A 702 28.17 5.73 -23.73
C VAL A 702 27.08 6.79 -23.70
N VAL A 703 26.00 6.56 -24.44
CA VAL A 703 24.81 7.42 -24.42
C VAL A 703 23.76 6.79 -23.52
N LEU A 704 23.33 7.51 -22.49
CA LEU A 704 22.24 7.12 -21.61
C LEU A 704 20.97 7.83 -22.04
N ASP A 705 19.94 7.06 -22.38
CA ASP A 705 18.62 7.56 -22.74
C ASP A 705 17.79 7.83 -21.48
N PHE A 706 17.52 9.11 -21.22
CA PHE A 706 16.75 9.63 -20.10
C PHE A 706 15.34 10.08 -20.52
N SER A 707 14.90 9.79 -21.75
CA SER A 707 13.58 10.20 -22.27
C SER A 707 12.40 9.74 -21.41
N VAL A 708 12.51 8.54 -20.80
CA VAL A 708 11.47 7.95 -19.93
C VAL A 708 11.58 8.45 -18.48
N ILE A 709 12.75 8.93 -18.06
CA ILE A 709 13.03 9.29 -16.67
C ILE A 709 12.39 10.64 -16.37
N SER A 710 11.31 10.62 -15.59
CA SER A 710 10.56 11.81 -15.21
C SER A 710 11.00 12.41 -13.87
N TYR A 711 11.59 11.59 -13.01
CA TYR A 711 11.99 11.98 -11.66
C TYR A 711 13.34 11.36 -11.28
N VAL A 712 14.16 12.15 -10.57
CA VAL A 712 15.44 11.73 -9.99
C VAL A 712 15.58 12.28 -8.57
N ASP A 713 16.05 11.46 -7.63
CA ASP A 713 16.33 11.88 -6.25
C ASP A 713 17.82 12.14 -5.96
N SER A 714 18.13 12.58 -4.74
CA SER A 714 19.52 12.89 -4.36
C SER A 714 20.46 11.69 -4.37
N VAL A 715 19.97 10.47 -4.11
CA VAL A 715 20.80 9.27 -4.09
C VAL A 715 21.14 8.84 -5.52
N ALA A 716 20.14 8.89 -6.40
CA ALA A 716 20.30 8.65 -7.82
C ALA A 716 21.27 9.63 -8.48
N VAL A 717 21.19 10.93 -8.16
CA VAL A 717 22.15 11.92 -8.66
C VAL A 717 23.58 11.59 -8.22
N LYS A 718 23.79 11.24 -6.94
CA LYS A 718 25.12 10.85 -6.44
C LYS A 718 25.69 9.63 -7.16
N ILE A 719 24.87 8.61 -7.37
CA ILE A 719 25.27 7.40 -8.10
C ILE A 719 25.56 7.73 -9.57
N LEU A 720 24.75 8.58 -10.20
CA LEU A 720 24.98 9.02 -11.58
C LEU A 720 26.29 9.79 -11.72
N SER A 721 26.60 10.70 -10.78
CA SER A 721 27.91 11.38 -10.73
C SER A 721 29.05 10.38 -10.61
N GLN A 722 28.93 9.40 -9.71
CA GLN A 722 29.96 8.37 -9.54
C GLN A 722 30.18 7.57 -10.81
N ILE A 723 29.11 7.17 -11.51
CA ILE A 723 29.20 6.46 -12.79
C ILE A 723 29.98 7.29 -13.82
N ILE A 724 29.65 8.58 -13.95
CA ILE A 724 30.31 9.47 -14.92
C ILE A 724 31.80 9.64 -14.58
N MET A 725 32.14 9.79 -13.30
CA MET A 725 33.53 9.83 -12.85
C MET A 725 34.27 8.53 -13.13
N ASP A 726 33.68 7.37 -12.79
CA ASP A 726 34.26 6.05 -13.01
C ASP A 726 34.58 5.81 -14.50
N TYR A 727 33.68 6.19 -15.40
CA TYR A 727 33.90 6.07 -16.84
C TYR A 727 34.92 7.10 -17.37
N LYS A 728 34.92 8.33 -16.83
CA LYS A 728 35.90 9.38 -17.19
C LYS A 728 37.33 8.95 -16.87
N GLU A 729 37.56 8.30 -15.72
CA GLU A 729 38.88 7.76 -15.36
C GLU A 729 39.42 6.73 -16.37
N VAL A 730 38.53 5.95 -16.99
CA VAL A 730 38.86 4.93 -17.99
C VAL A 730 39.03 5.54 -19.39
N GLY A 731 38.59 6.78 -19.60
CA GLY A 731 38.63 7.47 -20.89
C GLY A 731 37.37 7.32 -21.73
N ILE A 732 36.23 6.96 -21.12
CA ILE A 732 34.94 6.82 -21.80
C ILE A 732 34.06 8.03 -21.44
N LYS A 733 33.52 8.71 -22.46
CA LYS A 733 32.60 9.85 -22.27
C LYS A 733 31.17 9.34 -22.05
N ILE A 734 30.42 9.97 -21.16
CA ILE A 734 28.98 9.69 -20.96
C ILE A 734 28.15 10.87 -21.43
N PHE A 735 27.18 10.60 -22.30
CA PHE A 735 26.20 11.57 -22.76
C PHE A 735 24.81 11.21 -22.24
N LEU A 736 24.07 12.21 -21.77
CA LEU A 736 22.70 12.10 -21.30
C LEU A 736 21.78 12.68 -22.39
N ALA A 737 20.92 11.85 -22.97
CA ALA A 737 19.98 12.25 -24.01
C ALA A 737 18.55 12.28 -23.48
N GLY A 738 17.74 13.27 -23.89
CA GLY A 738 16.31 13.29 -23.59
C GLY A 738 15.94 13.66 -22.15
N CYS A 739 16.82 14.36 -21.42
CA CYS A 739 16.53 14.77 -20.05
C CYS A 739 15.40 15.82 -19.98
N ARG A 740 14.29 15.45 -19.34
CA ARG A 740 13.18 16.35 -19.01
C ARG A 740 13.62 17.51 -18.12
N GLU A 741 12.87 18.61 -18.17
CA GLU A 741 13.21 19.86 -17.48
C GLU A 741 13.34 19.68 -15.96
N ASP A 742 12.43 18.93 -15.33
CA ASP A 742 12.45 18.71 -13.88
C ASP A 742 13.69 17.95 -13.41
N VAL A 743 14.09 16.92 -14.17
CA VAL A 743 15.34 16.19 -13.93
C VAL A 743 16.53 17.12 -14.09
N ARG A 744 16.54 17.95 -15.14
CA ARG A 744 17.61 18.93 -15.39
C ARG A 744 17.72 19.97 -14.27
N LYS A 745 16.59 20.42 -13.71
CA LYS A 745 16.56 21.34 -12.54
C LYS A 745 17.19 20.70 -11.31
N ILE A 746 16.90 19.42 -11.04
CA ILE A 746 17.47 18.71 -9.89
C ILE A 746 18.97 18.50 -10.08
N ILE A 747 19.40 18.07 -11.26
CA ILE A 747 20.82 17.94 -11.62
C ILE A 747 21.54 19.30 -11.46
N LYS A 748 20.93 20.42 -11.90
CA LYS A 748 21.49 21.78 -11.74
C LYS A 748 21.61 22.24 -10.29
N LYS A 749 20.64 21.87 -9.44
CA LYS A 749 20.65 22.21 -8.01
C LYS A 749 21.66 21.38 -7.22
N SER A 750 22.08 20.24 -7.76
CA SER A 750 23.12 19.41 -7.15
C SER A 750 24.52 19.86 -7.58
N GLU A 751 25.55 19.48 -6.82
CA GLU A 751 26.96 19.72 -7.18
C GLU A 751 27.43 18.95 -8.43
N PHE A 752 26.52 18.29 -9.15
CA PHE A 752 26.78 17.48 -10.34
C PHE A 752 27.60 18.22 -11.42
N TYR A 753 27.34 19.50 -11.64
CA TYR A 753 28.09 20.32 -12.62
C TYR A 753 29.41 20.88 -12.10
N GLN A 754 29.73 20.74 -10.81
CA GLN A 754 31.07 21.05 -10.32
C GLN A 754 32.06 19.94 -10.70
N THR A 755 31.56 18.75 -11.01
CA THR A 755 32.36 17.55 -11.29
C THR A 755 32.36 17.16 -12.78
N ILE A 756 31.39 17.64 -13.56
CA ILE A 756 31.11 17.19 -14.93
C ILE A 756 30.94 18.40 -15.87
N ASP A 757 31.47 18.29 -17.08
CA ASP A 757 31.44 19.32 -18.12
C ASP A 757 30.00 19.57 -18.64
N TYR A 758 29.65 20.81 -18.96
CA TYR A 758 28.29 21.17 -19.40
C TYR A 758 27.88 20.50 -20.73
N ASN A 759 28.86 20.02 -21.50
CA ASN A 759 28.71 19.44 -22.84
C ASN A 759 28.24 17.96 -22.86
N CYS A 760 27.63 17.48 -21.77
CA CYS A 760 27.18 16.08 -21.65
C CYS A 760 25.66 15.89 -21.83
N LEU A 761 24.89 16.95 -22.10
CA LEU A 761 23.43 16.92 -22.15
C LEU A 761 22.90 17.25 -23.55
N TYR A 762 22.09 16.36 -24.10
CA TYR A 762 21.53 16.45 -25.45
C TYR A 762 20.00 16.28 -25.44
N PHE A 763 19.33 16.88 -26.42
CA PHE A 763 17.87 16.79 -26.51
C PHE A 763 17.43 15.44 -27.05
N THR A 764 18.14 14.90 -28.05
CA THR A 764 17.81 13.61 -28.66
C THR A 764 19.00 12.64 -28.59
N ILE A 765 18.70 11.34 -28.69
CA ILE A 765 19.73 10.31 -28.80
C ILE A 765 20.55 10.52 -30.06
N HIS A 766 19.90 10.89 -31.17
CA HIS A 766 20.57 11.08 -32.46
C HIS A 766 21.60 12.21 -32.39
N GLU A 767 21.24 13.35 -31.81
CA GLU A 767 22.15 14.48 -31.59
C GLU A 767 23.38 14.07 -30.77
N ALA A 768 23.17 13.36 -29.66
CA ALA A 768 24.28 12.85 -28.83
C ALA A 768 25.21 11.91 -29.62
N VAL A 769 24.65 11.08 -30.50
CA VAL A 769 25.41 10.14 -31.33
C VAL A 769 26.22 10.87 -32.40
N VAL A 770 25.63 11.83 -33.11
CA VAL A 770 26.32 12.61 -34.15
C VAL A 770 27.52 13.33 -33.56
N ILE A 771 27.33 14.02 -32.43
CA ILE A 771 28.40 14.74 -31.74
C ILE A 771 29.47 13.78 -31.20
N ALA A 772 29.08 12.59 -30.73
CA ALA A 772 30.03 11.56 -30.33
C ALA A 772 30.92 11.08 -31.50
N GLN A 773 30.35 10.98 -32.71
CA GLN A 773 31.08 10.59 -33.92
C GLN A 773 32.04 11.70 -34.37
N GLU A 774 31.59 12.96 -34.37
CA GLU A 774 32.42 14.13 -34.69
C GLU A 774 33.60 14.27 -33.74
N LEU A 775 33.37 14.15 -32.43
CA LEU A 775 34.41 14.21 -31.41
C LEU A 775 35.46 13.10 -31.56
N ASN A 776 35.08 11.94 -32.11
CA ASN A 776 36.03 10.87 -32.37
C ASN A 776 36.87 11.14 -33.64
N GLN A 777 36.28 11.79 -34.65
CA GLN A 777 37.00 12.20 -35.86
C GLN A 777 38.06 13.27 -35.57
N GLN A 778 37.79 14.20 -34.65
CA GLN A 778 38.73 15.27 -34.27
C GLN A 778 39.93 14.79 -33.43
N VAL A 779 39.82 13.65 -32.72
CA VAL A 779 40.86 13.17 -31.79
C VAL A 779 41.90 12.26 -32.47
N GLY A 780 41.80 12.00 -33.77
CA GLY A 780 42.82 11.24 -34.52
C GLY A 780 42.90 9.76 -34.14
N GLY A 781 41.76 9.11 -33.89
CA GLY A 781 41.71 7.65 -33.97
C GLY A 781 42.04 7.17 -35.39
N PRO A 782 42.58 5.95 -35.59
CA PRO A 782 42.86 5.46 -36.94
C PRO A 782 41.58 5.54 -37.75
N PRO A 783 41.63 6.04 -39.01
CA PRO A 783 40.47 5.98 -39.88
C PRO A 783 40.01 4.52 -39.94
N LEU A 784 38.69 4.29 -39.91
CA LEU A 784 38.13 3.01 -40.34
C LEU A 784 38.87 2.62 -41.62
N SER A 785 39.44 1.41 -41.66
CA SER A 785 40.21 1.04 -42.84
C SER A 785 39.29 1.16 -44.06
N PRO A 786 39.79 1.51 -45.26
CA PRO A 786 38.95 1.54 -46.46
C PRO A 786 38.17 0.24 -46.66
N LYS A 787 38.71 -0.90 -46.16
CA LYS A 787 38.02 -2.19 -46.12
C LYS A 787 36.84 -2.23 -45.15
N ASP A 788 36.90 -1.61 -43.98
CA ASP A 788 35.79 -1.56 -43.02
C ASP A 788 34.68 -0.60 -43.48
N VAL A 789 35.04 0.51 -44.14
CA VAL A 789 34.06 1.44 -44.75
C VAL A 789 33.39 0.80 -45.96
N LEU A 790 34.16 0.15 -46.84
CA LEU A 790 33.63 -0.62 -47.95
C LEU A 790 32.77 -1.80 -47.46
N MET A 791 33.18 -2.52 -46.42
CA MET A 791 32.37 -3.60 -45.83
C MET A 791 31.05 -3.08 -45.27
N VAL A 792 31.02 -1.92 -44.62
CA VAL A 792 29.77 -1.33 -44.11
C VAL A 792 28.88 -0.80 -45.25
N GLU A 793 29.46 -0.22 -46.32
CA GLU A 793 28.70 0.20 -47.50
C GLU A 793 28.20 -0.99 -48.34
N GLU A 794 28.97 -2.07 -48.41
CA GLU A 794 28.66 -3.30 -49.14
C GLU A 794 27.64 -4.14 -48.37
N GLU A 795 27.74 -4.26 -47.04
CA GLU A 795 26.71 -4.84 -46.18
C GLU A 795 25.42 -3.99 -46.17
N SER A 796 25.54 -2.65 -46.23
CA SER A 796 24.38 -1.75 -46.38
C SER A 796 23.71 -1.89 -47.75
N ARG A 797 24.49 -2.06 -48.83
CA ARG A 797 23.97 -2.34 -50.18
C ARG A 797 23.35 -3.73 -50.28
N GLU A 798 23.98 -4.76 -49.71
CA GLU A 798 23.41 -6.11 -49.65
C GLU A 798 22.15 -6.14 -48.80
N ALA A 799 22.11 -5.45 -47.66
CA ALA A 799 20.92 -5.39 -46.81
C ALA A 799 19.77 -4.63 -47.51
N SER A 800 20.08 -3.55 -48.23
CA SER A 800 19.10 -2.80 -49.02
C SER A 800 18.60 -3.61 -50.22
N ALA A 801 19.47 -4.37 -50.89
CA ALA A 801 19.12 -5.26 -51.98
C ALA A 801 18.30 -6.47 -51.50
N ARG A 802 18.60 -7.03 -50.32
CA ARG A 802 17.79 -8.08 -49.68
C ARG A 802 16.42 -7.57 -49.26
N LEU A 803 16.32 -6.31 -48.79
CA LEU A 803 15.03 -5.67 -48.48
C LEU A 803 14.19 -5.43 -49.74
N ALA A 804 14.80 -5.00 -50.84
CA ALA A 804 14.11 -4.89 -52.14
C ALA A 804 13.64 -6.25 -52.66
N ALA A 805 14.47 -7.29 -52.55
CA ALA A 805 14.10 -8.65 -52.95
C ALA A 805 12.99 -9.27 -52.06
N ILE A 806 12.96 -8.94 -50.76
CA ILE A 806 11.89 -9.37 -49.85
C ILE A 806 10.58 -8.62 -50.16
N SER A 807 10.66 -7.31 -50.44
CA SER A 807 9.54 -6.48 -50.89
C SER A 807 8.93 -6.98 -52.20
N GLU A 808 9.73 -7.45 -53.16
CA GLU A 808 9.24 -8.06 -54.40
C GLU A 808 8.69 -9.49 -54.20
N SER A 809 9.08 -10.18 -53.13
CA SER A 809 8.58 -11.51 -52.78
C SER A 809 7.25 -11.49 -51.99
N GLU A 810 6.93 -10.38 -51.32
CA GLU A 810 5.64 -10.18 -50.63
C GLU A 810 4.48 -9.85 -51.59
N GLU A 811 4.75 -9.51 -52.85
CA GLU A 811 3.72 -9.32 -53.90
C GLU A 811 3.19 -10.64 -54.50
N LYS A 812 3.66 -11.80 -54.01
CA LYS A 812 3.35 -13.11 -54.61
C LYS A 812 2.85 -14.15 -53.60
N TYR A 813 1.94 -13.78 -52.70
CA TYR A 813 1.04 -14.75 -52.05
C TYR A 813 -0.37 -14.17 -51.85
N PRO A 814 -1.45 -14.90 -52.21
CA PRO A 814 -2.82 -14.48 -52.02
C PRO A 814 -3.33 -14.90 -50.63
N GLY A 815 -4.19 -14.08 -50.00
CA GLY A 815 -5.16 -14.56 -49.00
C GLY A 815 -5.21 -13.84 -47.66
N ASP A 816 -6.27 -13.06 -47.49
CA ASP A 816 -7.10 -12.88 -46.29
C ASP A 816 -6.48 -12.30 -45.00
N ILE A 817 -6.60 -10.97 -44.86
CA ILE A 817 -6.82 -10.31 -43.56
C ILE A 817 -8.01 -9.34 -43.72
N PRO A 818 -9.09 -9.48 -42.92
CA PRO A 818 -10.30 -8.67 -43.09
C PRO A 818 -10.08 -7.22 -42.65
N HIS A 819 -10.55 -6.31 -43.50
CA HIS A 819 -10.61 -4.87 -43.26
C HIS A 819 -11.36 -4.54 -41.97
N LEU A 820 -10.65 -4.00 -40.98
CA LEU A 820 -11.24 -3.18 -39.93
C LEU A 820 -11.33 -1.74 -40.46
N GLY A 821 -12.54 -1.38 -40.87
CA GLY A 821 -12.90 -0.06 -41.34
C GLY A 821 -12.67 1.00 -40.27
N ALA A 822 -12.07 2.10 -40.71
CA ALA A 822 -12.18 3.38 -40.04
C ALA A 822 -13.57 3.98 -40.33
N SER A 823 -14.32 4.30 -39.28
CA SER A 823 -15.39 5.29 -39.33
C SER A 823 -15.62 5.88 -37.94
N GLU A 824 -15.52 7.21 -37.87
CA GLU A 824 -16.11 8.19 -36.91
C GLU A 824 -16.02 7.95 -35.40
#